data_AF-A0A1G2KQJ2-F1
#
_entry.id   AF-A0A1G2KQJ2-F1
#
_cell.length_a   1.000
_cell.length_b   1.000
_cell.length_c   1.000
_cell.angle_alpha   90.00
_cell.angle_beta   90.00
_cell.angle_gamma   90.00
#
_symmetry.space_group_name_H-M   'P 1'
#
loop_
_entity.id
_entity.type
_entity.pdbx_description
1 polymer ?
#
loop_
_entity_poly.entity_id
_entity_poly.type
_entity_poly.pdbx_seq_one_letter_code
_entity_poly.pdbx_strand_id
1 'polypeptide(L)'
;MQNEATPVNDLGLETSESPDQKETPRSADAEVAAFATELFSARFAERNKTPQEIEELVDSFHERLLEQAGIERKISAITGTTAEYNERKLPYRFRLGIKTFLETYIDFVKEKLKGDLPTRERTKGLIREIDNSLFSSHPNLASYCGDYKDMLEVAAKTLDAPELQGTLASHIIGELNYNLSFDSKAEEKIEEMLANCSNLEAMRLISILESVANEAAANGKWADRGFSSITAAIEKQKQHSSPLVVLYSSAMSKRLREEAEDPSLGVVRYRDDPNYARLSRDMTKREVQEHRELTKSLTLEKELSRGGRLQYIAKDAIAITDQGLIPHEVALIDRKEILNTSREKDSVPIPAQFIDLADVYKDGRINPFNLKEEGDTKLLIQRFHDPFMRQEIKNTLGVSLIDISFESQLYLLRFMADADRPTFARLEAITHRIPNQAITFLESFLALRTGDEFAESLLTIGEKLRPKEINGILYSLERIYKSGVEFKNFFGQIEPELGRGVYLALVKRTTELLLVIQEVIQKGKAETQLYNGEKIAATDIKSVCQALTSLEYSITTIAEALRQSAEAPRSTEAPSQTHETVHAIRFETPKVLLQVREQGAKIGAHDATREFDGEARINFLVNIKTDEPIPEELSQPLRQQALSIRLDREGTVWIPGASVAIPESDPTRQQGSLSLDIGSIYGEPDNPNVEIGRLLAIGNALIAEKRGEKANFNHVREVFDPKFGDAEVFADVVRKLGSNLAGEQ
;
A
#
# COMPACT_ATOMS: atom_id res chain seq x y z
N MET A 1 -17.97 58.01 34.65
CA MET A 1 -18.32 57.92 36.09
C MET A 1 -19.52 57.00 36.21
N GLN A 2 -19.60 56.27 37.32
CA GLN A 2 -20.72 55.47 37.87
C GLN A 2 -22.13 56.02 37.51
N ASN A 3 -23.22 55.26 37.41
CA ASN A 3 -23.52 53.84 37.68
C ASN A 3 -24.76 53.45 36.80
N GLU A 4 -25.38 52.26 36.80
CA GLU A 4 -25.32 51.04 37.64
C GLU A 4 -25.79 49.81 36.81
N ALA A 5 -25.54 48.57 37.23
CA ALA A 5 -26.19 47.37 36.67
C ALA A 5 -26.23 46.21 37.68
N THR A 6 -27.43 45.67 37.93
CA THR A 6 -27.71 44.61 38.92
C THR A 6 -27.31 43.22 38.39
N PRO A 7 -26.52 42.41 39.12
CA PRO A 7 -26.27 41.02 38.75
C PRO A 7 -27.44 40.12 39.19
N VAL A 8 -27.83 39.17 38.35
CA VAL A 8 -28.78 38.09 38.72
C VAL A 8 -28.06 36.76 38.65
N ASN A 9 -27.71 36.27 39.85
CA ASN A 9 -27.37 34.91 40.26
C ASN A 9 -26.70 33.95 39.26
N ASP A 10 -25.44 33.62 39.58
CA ASP A 10 -24.91 32.26 39.45
C ASP A 10 -25.91 31.22 39.96
N LEU A 11 -26.07 30.12 39.20
CA LEU A 11 -26.50 28.84 39.75
C LEU A 11 -25.26 27.95 39.83
N GLY A 12 -24.84 27.68 41.06
CA GLY A 12 -23.52 27.17 41.37
C GLY A 12 -23.25 25.75 40.86
N LEU A 13 -22.06 25.57 40.28
CA LEU A 13 -21.33 24.32 40.35
C LEU A 13 -20.85 24.12 41.80
N GLU A 14 -21.33 23.07 42.49
CA GLU A 14 -20.44 22.13 43.21
C GLU A 14 -21.20 20.93 43.84
N THR A 15 -20.82 19.74 43.37
CA THR A 15 -20.68 18.45 44.08
C THR A 15 -21.47 18.16 45.37
N SER A 16 -22.29 17.11 45.34
CA SER A 16 -21.98 15.89 46.13
C SER A 16 -22.86 14.70 45.72
N GLU A 17 -22.22 13.59 45.33
CA GLU A 17 -22.86 12.27 45.33
C GLU A 17 -21.94 11.24 46.01
N SER A 18 -22.56 10.33 46.74
CA SER A 18 -21.91 9.39 47.67
C SER A 18 -21.17 8.24 46.97
N PRO A 19 -20.08 7.72 47.56
CA PRO A 19 -19.34 6.60 46.98
C PRO A 19 -19.96 5.25 47.37
N ASP A 20 -21.00 4.82 46.66
CA ASP A 20 -21.41 3.41 46.67
C ASP A 20 -21.86 2.97 45.26
N GLN A 21 -21.45 1.74 44.88
CA GLN A 21 -21.75 1.07 43.60
C GLN A 21 -21.23 1.77 42.32
N LYS A 22 -19.90 1.79 42.17
CA LYS A 22 -19.25 2.00 40.86
C LYS A 22 -19.19 0.69 40.07
N GLU A 23 -20.20 0.42 39.26
CA GLU A 23 -19.98 -0.37 38.03
C GLU A 23 -19.13 0.49 37.07
N THR A 24 -17.99 -0.05 36.65
CA THR A 24 -17.08 0.65 35.74
C THR A 24 -17.61 0.60 34.31
N PRO A 25 -17.52 1.68 33.50
CA PRO A 25 -18.09 1.73 32.14
C PRO A 25 -17.80 0.51 31.26
N ARG A 26 -16.61 -0.08 31.41
CA ARG A 26 -16.18 -1.28 30.67
C ARG A 26 -17.04 -2.55 30.88
N SER A 27 -17.83 -2.67 31.95
CA SER A 27 -18.75 -3.82 32.09
C SER A 27 -20.01 -3.63 31.24
N ALA A 28 -20.62 -2.44 31.28
CA ALA A 28 -21.81 -2.12 30.50
C ALA A 28 -21.56 -2.26 28.98
N ASP A 29 -20.41 -1.79 28.49
CA ASP A 29 -20.05 -1.94 27.07
C ASP A 29 -19.99 -3.43 26.65
N ALA A 30 -19.37 -4.27 27.49
CA ALA A 30 -19.26 -5.71 27.24
C ALA A 30 -20.62 -6.43 27.30
N GLU A 31 -21.51 -6.02 28.20
CA GLU A 31 -22.88 -6.54 28.29
C GLU A 31 -23.77 -6.12 27.12
N VAL A 32 -23.64 -4.88 26.63
CA VAL A 32 -24.32 -4.43 25.40
C VAL A 32 -23.81 -5.20 24.19
N ALA A 33 -22.50 -5.40 24.05
CA ALA A 33 -21.92 -6.19 22.97
C ALA A 33 -22.36 -7.68 23.03
N ALA A 34 -22.44 -8.27 24.23
CA ALA A 34 -22.97 -9.62 24.41
C ALA A 34 -24.45 -9.72 23.98
N PHE A 35 -25.29 -8.78 24.42
CA PHE A 35 -26.71 -8.69 24.03
C PHE A 35 -26.88 -8.53 22.50
N ALA A 36 -26.11 -7.63 21.88
CA ALA A 36 -26.11 -7.42 20.43
C ALA A 36 -25.70 -8.71 19.68
N THR A 37 -24.63 -9.37 20.13
CA THR A 37 -24.15 -10.63 19.55
C THR A 37 -25.19 -11.74 19.64
N GLU A 38 -25.89 -11.88 20.77
CA GLU A 38 -26.98 -12.85 20.97
C GLU A 38 -28.13 -12.58 19.99
N LEU A 39 -28.60 -11.32 19.92
CA LEU A 39 -29.69 -10.89 19.05
C LEU A 39 -29.41 -11.18 17.56
N PHE A 40 -28.23 -10.76 17.06
CA PHE A 40 -27.88 -10.96 15.65
C PHE A 40 -27.60 -12.43 15.33
N SER A 41 -27.03 -13.20 16.26
CA SER A 41 -26.82 -14.64 16.10
C SER A 41 -28.14 -15.41 16.00
N ALA A 42 -29.14 -15.05 16.83
CA ALA A 42 -30.47 -15.64 16.77
C ALA A 42 -31.15 -15.39 15.41
N ARG A 43 -31.23 -14.13 14.98
CA ARG A 43 -31.82 -13.76 13.67
C ARG A 43 -31.09 -14.39 12.48
N PHE A 44 -29.77 -14.48 12.54
CA PHE A 44 -28.99 -15.16 11.50
C PHE A 44 -29.27 -16.67 11.45
N ALA A 45 -29.47 -17.32 12.60
CA ALA A 45 -29.81 -18.74 12.67
C ALA A 45 -31.25 -19.05 12.21
N GLU A 46 -32.20 -18.16 12.46
CA GLU A 46 -33.60 -18.28 12.00
C GLU A 46 -33.72 -18.28 10.47
N ARG A 47 -32.78 -17.62 9.78
CA ARG A 47 -32.66 -17.60 8.30
C ARG A 47 -32.12 -18.90 7.68
N ASN A 48 -32.09 -19.99 8.44
CA ASN A 48 -32.01 -21.36 7.89
C ASN A 48 -33.39 -21.90 7.43
N LYS A 49 -34.47 -21.17 7.69
CA LYS A 49 -35.83 -21.47 7.20
C LYS A 49 -35.98 -21.15 5.71
N THR A 50 -36.96 -21.78 5.06
CA THR A 50 -37.23 -21.67 3.63
C THR A 50 -37.80 -20.29 3.24
N PRO A 51 -37.73 -19.85 1.96
CA PRO A 51 -38.29 -18.59 1.52
C PRO A 51 -39.78 -18.40 1.86
N GLN A 52 -40.56 -19.48 1.88
CA GLN A 52 -41.99 -19.45 2.22
C GLN A 52 -42.25 -19.20 3.72
N GLU A 53 -41.28 -19.50 4.60
CA GLU A 53 -41.33 -19.17 6.03
C GLU A 53 -40.82 -17.75 6.33
N ILE A 54 -40.28 -17.06 5.33
CA ILE A 54 -39.79 -15.67 5.41
C ILE A 54 -40.82 -14.69 4.84
N GLU A 55 -41.64 -15.10 3.86
CA GLU A 55 -42.75 -14.28 3.32
C GLU A 55 -43.89 -14.03 4.33
N GLU A 56 -43.98 -14.80 5.42
CA GLU A 56 -44.96 -14.56 6.51
C GLU A 56 -44.50 -13.48 7.53
N LEU A 57 -43.32 -12.87 7.34
CA LEU A 57 -42.59 -12.14 8.40
C LEU A 57 -42.42 -10.61 8.16
N VAL A 58 -43.32 -10.01 7.37
CA VAL A 58 -43.40 -8.57 7.03
C VAL A 58 -44.89 -8.25 6.72
N ASP A 59 -45.58 -7.22 7.22
CA ASP A 59 -45.18 -6.00 7.94
C ASP A 59 -46.33 -5.45 8.81
N SER A 60 -46.00 -4.92 10.00
CA SER A 60 -46.75 -3.80 10.55
C SER A 60 -45.79 -2.75 11.13
N PHE A 61 -46.04 -1.47 10.83
CA PHE A 61 -45.27 -0.35 11.37
C PHE A 61 -45.22 -0.34 12.91
N HIS A 62 -46.23 -0.93 13.55
CA HIS A 62 -46.32 -1.05 15.00
C HIS A 62 -45.30 -2.04 15.58
N GLU A 63 -45.07 -3.19 14.93
CA GLU A 63 -44.09 -4.19 15.40
C GLU A 63 -42.66 -3.68 15.29
N ARG A 64 -42.33 -2.93 14.22
CA ARG A 64 -41.01 -2.28 14.08
C ARG A 64 -40.73 -1.27 15.21
N LEU A 65 -41.71 -0.43 15.56
CA LEU A 65 -41.60 0.50 16.68
C LEU A 65 -41.47 -0.21 18.04
N LEU A 66 -42.14 -1.35 18.23
CA LEU A 66 -42.01 -2.16 19.44
C LEU A 66 -40.64 -2.83 19.56
N GLU A 67 -40.06 -3.27 18.43
CA GLU A 67 -38.70 -3.82 18.37
C GLU A 67 -37.65 -2.78 18.78
N GLN A 68 -37.64 -1.62 18.13
CA GLN A 68 -36.70 -0.54 18.42
C GLN A 68 -36.79 -0.11 19.90
N ALA A 69 -38.01 0.11 20.41
CA ALA A 69 -38.23 0.45 21.81
C ALA A 69 -37.83 -0.68 22.78
N GLY A 70 -37.89 -1.94 22.37
CA GLY A 70 -37.40 -3.09 23.13
C GLY A 70 -35.88 -3.07 23.30
N ILE A 71 -35.15 -2.80 22.20
CA ILE A 71 -33.69 -2.65 22.18
C ILE A 71 -33.26 -1.45 23.04
N GLU A 72 -33.90 -0.29 22.87
CA GLU A 72 -33.60 0.91 23.66
C GLU A 72 -33.84 0.69 25.16
N ARG A 73 -34.94 0.04 25.55
CA ARG A 73 -35.17 -0.34 26.96
C ARG A 73 -34.12 -1.30 27.49
N LYS A 74 -33.68 -2.28 26.69
CA LYS A 74 -32.64 -3.23 27.10
C LYS A 74 -31.28 -2.55 27.27
N ILE A 75 -30.90 -1.67 26.35
CA ILE A 75 -29.67 -0.88 26.44
C ILE A 75 -29.73 0.06 27.65
N SER A 76 -30.81 0.83 27.83
CA SER A 76 -30.96 1.72 29.00
C SER A 76 -30.95 0.99 30.34
N ALA A 77 -31.39 -0.27 30.40
CA ALA A 77 -31.26 -1.11 31.59
C ALA A 77 -29.80 -1.54 31.84
N ILE A 78 -29.07 -1.97 30.81
CA ILE A 78 -27.64 -2.34 30.92
C ILE A 78 -26.78 -1.13 31.28
N THR A 79 -27.07 0.06 30.73
CA THR A 79 -26.30 1.29 30.99
C THR A 79 -26.69 1.99 32.30
N GLY A 80 -27.70 1.48 33.02
CA GLY A 80 -28.18 2.05 34.28
C GLY A 80 -28.92 3.39 34.15
N THR A 81 -29.55 3.66 32.99
CA THR A 81 -30.16 4.95 32.62
C THR A 81 -31.66 4.86 32.33
N THR A 82 -32.35 3.84 32.84
CA THR A 82 -33.77 3.60 32.55
C THR A 82 -34.69 4.72 33.03
N ALA A 83 -34.35 5.38 34.15
CA ALA A 83 -35.16 6.47 34.70
C ALA A 83 -35.15 7.68 33.77
N GLU A 84 -33.97 8.12 33.36
CA GLU A 84 -33.77 9.26 32.46
C GLU A 84 -34.34 8.97 31.06
N TYR A 85 -34.16 7.75 30.54
CA TYR A 85 -34.75 7.33 29.28
C TYR A 85 -36.30 7.38 29.31
N ASN A 86 -36.92 6.95 30.42
CA ASN A 86 -38.37 7.06 30.59
C ASN A 86 -38.86 8.52 30.69
N GLU A 87 -38.02 9.43 31.19
CA GLU A 87 -38.24 10.89 31.13
C GLU A 87 -37.95 11.51 29.74
N ARG A 88 -37.67 10.69 28.72
CA ARG A 88 -37.26 11.09 27.36
C ARG A 88 -35.95 11.88 27.30
N LYS A 89 -35.06 11.70 28.30
CA LYS A 89 -33.69 12.18 28.26
C LYS A 89 -32.80 11.10 27.61
N LEU A 90 -31.81 11.53 26.84
CA LEU A 90 -30.84 10.66 26.18
C LEU A 90 -29.46 10.85 26.80
N PRO A 91 -29.19 10.32 28.00
CA PRO A 91 -27.92 10.53 28.72
C PRO A 91 -26.75 9.90 27.97
N TYR A 92 -25.54 10.45 28.19
CA TYR A 92 -24.34 10.04 27.46
C TYR A 92 -24.05 8.53 27.52
N ARG A 93 -24.24 7.88 28.69
CA ARG A 93 -24.06 6.43 28.83
C ARG A 93 -25.00 5.62 27.95
N PHE A 94 -26.27 6.02 27.83
CA PHE A 94 -27.22 5.37 26.93
C PHE A 94 -26.74 5.46 25.48
N ARG A 95 -26.38 6.67 25.04
CA ARG A 95 -25.86 6.96 23.69
C ARG A 95 -24.59 6.17 23.35
N LEU A 96 -23.70 5.97 24.34
CA LEU A 96 -22.50 5.14 24.20
C LEU A 96 -22.86 3.65 24.10
N GLY A 97 -23.85 3.17 24.84
CA GLY A 97 -24.43 1.83 24.64
C GLY A 97 -24.99 1.63 23.23
N ILE A 98 -25.70 2.63 22.69
CA ILE A 98 -26.18 2.60 21.30
C ILE A 98 -25.01 2.49 20.30
N LYS A 99 -23.93 3.26 20.51
CA LYS A 99 -22.68 3.13 19.72
C LYS A 99 -22.16 1.70 19.76
N THR A 100 -21.95 1.12 20.94
CA THR A 100 -21.42 -0.25 21.11
C THR A 100 -22.31 -1.31 20.46
N PHE A 101 -23.63 -1.15 20.50
CA PHE A 101 -24.58 -2.02 19.79
C PHE A 101 -24.40 -1.96 18.26
N LEU A 102 -24.26 -0.76 17.69
CA LEU A 102 -24.03 -0.56 16.25
C LEU A 102 -22.65 -1.06 15.80
N GLU A 103 -21.61 -0.87 16.61
CA GLU A 103 -20.28 -1.42 16.31
C GLU A 103 -20.29 -2.96 16.30
N THR A 104 -20.98 -3.58 17.26
CA THR A 104 -21.14 -5.04 17.32
C THR A 104 -21.90 -5.58 16.11
N TYR A 105 -22.92 -4.85 15.63
CA TYR A 105 -23.63 -5.18 14.40
C TYR A 105 -22.71 -5.15 13.16
N ILE A 106 -21.89 -4.10 13.03
CA ILE A 106 -20.92 -3.95 11.94
C ILE A 106 -19.94 -5.13 11.93
N ASP A 107 -19.34 -5.45 13.08
CA ASP A 107 -18.34 -6.51 13.20
C ASP A 107 -18.94 -7.90 12.93
N PHE A 108 -20.17 -8.16 13.42
CA PHE A 108 -20.91 -9.39 13.11
C PHE A 108 -21.14 -9.55 11.59
N VAL A 109 -21.62 -8.51 10.91
CA VAL A 109 -21.87 -8.53 9.47
C VAL A 109 -20.56 -8.76 8.69
N LYS A 110 -19.48 -8.05 9.03
CA LYS A 110 -18.16 -8.25 8.41
C LYS A 110 -17.62 -9.67 8.58
N GLU A 111 -17.84 -10.28 9.74
CA GLU A 111 -17.45 -11.68 9.97
C GLU A 111 -18.23 -12.63 9.04
N LYS A 112 -19.55 -12.48 8.95
CA LYS A 112 -20.38 -13.38 8.13
C LYS A 112 -20.18 -13.16 6.62
N LEU A 113 -19.88 -11.95 6.15
CA LEU A 113 -19.55 -11.66 4.74
C LEU A 113 -18.27 -12.36 4.26
N LYS A 114 -17.37 -12.78 5.17
CA LYS A 114 -16.18 -13.59 4.82
C LYS A 114 -16.52 -15.05 4.49
N GLY A 115 -17.73 -15.51 4.84
CA GLY A 115 -18.19 -16.89 4.60
C GLY A 115 -18.39 -17.24 3.12
N ASP A 116 -18.96 -18.43 2.90
CA ASP A 116 -19.35 -18.92 1.57
C ASP A 116 -20.53 -18.13 0.97
N LEU A 117 -20.84 -18.37 -0.32
CA LEU A 117 -21.90 -17.65 -1.01
C LEU A 117 -23.29 -17.75 -0.31
N PRO A 118 -23.75 -18.94 0.17
CA PRO A 118 -24.96 -19.04 1.00
C PRO A 118 -24.91 -18.21 2.29
N THR A 119 -23.76 -18.10 2.96
CA THR A 119 -23.60 -17.27 4.16
C THR A 119 -23.65 -15.79 3.81
N ARG A 120 -23.03 -15.36 2.70
CA ARG A 120 -23.10 -13.97 2.20
C ARG A 120 -24.54 -13.55 1.88
N GLU A 121 -25.29 -14.36 1.14
CA GLU A 121 -26.68 -14.03 0.80
C GLU A 121 -27.62 -14.02 2.02
N ARG A 122 -27.44 -14.93 2.99
CA ARG A 122 -28.13 -14.84 4.30
C ARG A 122 -27.79 -13.55 5.03
N THR A 123 -26.52 -13.12 4.98
CA THR A 123 -26.06 -11.87 5.63
C THR A 123 -26.70 -10.65 5.00
N LYS A 124 -26.73 -10.54 3.66
CA LYS A 124 -27.46 -9.47 2.94
C LYS A 124 -28.94 -9.43 3.31
N GLY A 125 -29.56 -10.61 3.47
CA GLY A 125 -30.93 -10.74 3.94
C GLY A 125 -31.12 -10.14 5.34
N LEU A 126 -30.23 -10.46 6.29
CA LEU A 126 -30.24 -9.90 7.64
C LEU A 126 -30.06 -8.36 7.61
N ILE A 127 -29.14 -7.84 6.80
CA ILE A 127 -28.91 -6.39 6.68
C ILE A 127 -30.19 -5.64 6.31
N ARG A 128 -30.97 -6.15 5.34
CA ARG A 128 -32.24 -5.55 4.92
C ARG A 128 -33.33 -5.58 5.99
N GLU A 129 -33.37 -6.64 6.79
CA GLU A 129 -34.29 -6.77 7.92
C GLU A 129 -33.95 -5.77 9.03
N ILE A 130 -32.67 -5.68 9.41
CA ILE A 130 -32.20 -4.70 10.38
C ILE A 130 -32.42 -3.26 9.89
N ASP A 131 -32.18 -2.97 8.59
CA ASP A 131 -32.50 -1.66 7.99
C ASP A 131 -34.00 -1.34 8.05
N ASN A 132 -34.86 -2.29 7.69
CA ASN A 132 -36.32 -2.14 7.81
C ASN A 132 -36.76 -1.93 9.28
N SER A 133 -36.27 -2.73 10.22
CA SER A 133 -36.75 -2.69 11.61
C SER A 133 -36.18 -1.54 12.43
N LEU A 134 -34.89 -1.22 12.26
CA LEU A 134 -34.15 -0.35 13.19
C LEU A 134 -33.80 1.03 12.63
N PHE A 135 -33.85 1.23 11.30
CA PHE A 135 -33.42 2.48 10.66
C PHE A 135 -34.44 3.11 9.70
N SER A 136 -35.47 2.39 9.24
CA SER A 136 -36.45 2.92 8.26
C SER A 136 -37.44 3.97 8.80
N SER A 137 -37.53 4.14 10.11
CA SER A 137 -38.26 5.22 10.79
C SER A 137 -37.32 6.35 11.24
N HIS A 138 -37.88 7.49 11.66
CA HIS A 138 -37.09 8.56 12.29
C HIS A 138 -37.90 9.18 13.46
N PRO A 139 -37.30 9.43 14.64
CA PRO A 139 -35.92 9.08 15.01
C PRO A 139 -35.70 7.56 15.11
N ASN A 140 -34.48 7.14 14.83
CA ASN A 140 -34.06 5.74 14.85
C ASN A 140 -32.84 5.50 15.75
N LEU A 141 -32.35 4.26 15.78
CA LEU A 141 -31.17 3.88 16.55
C LEU A 141 -29.89 4.66 16.14
N ALA A 142 -29.75 5.05 14.86
CA ALA A 142 -28.62 5.89 14.44
C ALA A 142 -28.77 7.33 14.97
N SER A 143 -29.98 7.89 15.04
CA SER A 143 -30.27 9.20 15.65
C SER A 143 -29.84 9.30 17.12
N TYR A 144 -29.70 8.17 17.82
CA TYR A 144 -29.31 8.09 19.24
C TYR A 144 -27.85 7.66 19.47
N CYS A 145 -27.09 7.44 18.40
CA CYS A 145 -25.68 7.08 18.48
C CYS A 145 -24.82 8.25 18.99
N GLY A 146 -24.31 8.15 20.23
CA GLY A 146 -23.26 9.01 20.77
C GLY A 146 -23.44 10.53 20.58
N ASP A 147 -22.31 11.20 20.34
CA ASP A 147 -22.24 12.51 19.68
C ASP A 147 -21.84 12.39 18.19
N TYR A 148 -21.63 13.50 17.49
CA TYR A 148 -21.24 13.48 16.07
C TYR A 148 -19.86 12.81 15.84
N LYS A 149 -18.96 12.77 16.83
CA LYS A 149 -17.67 12.06 16.71
C LYS A 149 -17.90 10.56 16.78
N ASP A 150 -18.70 10.10 17.74
CA ASP A 150 -19.12 8.69 17.82
C ASP A 150 -19.83 8.24 16.54
N MET A 151 -20.73 9.07 15.98
CA MET A 151 -21.38 8.84 14.70
C MET A 151 -20.37 8.72 13.54
N LEU A 152 -19.38 9.62 13.46
CA LEU A 152 -18.33 9.58 12.45
C LEU A 152 -17.46 8.31 12.56
N GLU A 153 -17.12 7.87 13.78
CA GLU A 153 -16.39 6.63 14.02
C GLU A 153 -17.19 5.38 13.58
N VAL A 154 -18.49 5.31 13.92
CA VAL A 154 -19.37 4.20 13.49
C VAL A 154 -19.55 4.19 11.97
N ALA A 155 -19.75 5.35 11.34
CA ALA A 155 -19.84 5.44 9.88
C ALA A 155 -18.51 5.05 9.19
N ALA A 156 -17.36 5.49 9.72
CA ALA A 156 -16.04 5.12 9.22
C ALA A 156 -15.77 3.60 9.31
N LYS A 157 -16.31 2.93 10.33
CA LYS A 157 -16.28 1.46 10.47
C LYS A 157 -17.09 0.70 9.40
N THR A 158 -17.92 1.35 8.57
CA THR A 158 -18.63 0.68 7.45
C THR A 158 -17.86 0.72 6.12
N LEU A 159 -16.73 1.43 6.02
CA LEU A 159 -16.04 1.69 4.75
C LEU A 159 -15.49 0.44 4.04
N ASP A 160 -15.37 -0.67 4.75
CA ASP A 160 -14.93 -1.99 4.29
C ASP A 160 -16.07 -3.00 4.07
N ALA A 161 -17.34 -2.59 4.23
CA ALA A 161 -18.54 -3.38 3.95
C ALA A 161 -19.57 -2.57 3.14
N PRO A 162 -19.57 -2.64 1.79
CA PRO A 162 -20.44 -1.83 0.93
C PRO A 162 -21.94 -1.92 1.25
N GLU A 163 -22.42 -3.10 1.66
CA GLU A 163 -23.81 -3.31 2.07
C GLU A 163 -24.21 -2.50 3.32
N LEU A 164 -23.26 -2.20 4.20
CA LEU A 164 -23.48 -1.33 5.38
C LEU A 164 -23.36 0.16 5.05
N GLN A 165 -22.68 0.52 3.96
CA GLN A 165 -22.61 1.90 3.47
C GLN A 165 -23.96 2.35 2.93
N GLY A 166 -24.57 1.53 2.07
CA GLY A 166 -25.88 1.81 1.46
C GLY A 166 -27.07 1.73 2.44
N THR A 167 -26.85 1.28 3.68
CA THR A 167 -27.86 1.17 4.74
C THR A 167 -27.48 2.03 5.95
N LEU A 168 -26.83 1.45 6.98
CA LEU A 168 -26.50 2.10 8.26
C LEU A 168 -25.77 3.44 8.10
N ALA A 169 -24.69 3.48 7.33
CA ALA A 169 -23.89 4.70 7.19
C ALA A 169 -24.71 5.84 6.55
N SER A 170 -25.61 5.48 5.64
CA SER A 170 -26.48 6.44 4.95
C SER A 170 -27.46 7.16 5.88
N HIS A 171 -27.97 6.45 6.89
CA HIS A 171 -28.80 7.06 7.96
C HIS A 171 -27.95 7.97 8.86
N ILE A 172 -26.76 7.51 9.26
CA ILE A 172 -25.82 8.31 10.06
C ILE A 172 -25.39 9.59 9.34
N ILE A 173 -25.18 9.54 8.02
CA ILE A 173 -24.83 10.72 7.20
C ILE A 173 -25.90 11.82 7.28
N GLY A 174 -27.19 11.46 7.30
CA GLY A 174 -28.28 12.41 7.49
C GLY A 174 -28.25 13.11 8.85
N GLU A 175 -28.06 12.34 9.93
CA GLU A 175 -27.90 12.86 11.30
C GLU A 175 -26.67 13.77 11.43
N LEU A 176 -25.54 13.37 10.84
CA LEU A 176 -24.31 14.15 10.81
C LEU A 176 -24.49 15.47 10.06
N ASN A 177 -25.16 15.46 8.90
CA ASN A 177 -25.47 16.68 8.15
C ASN A 177 -26.31 17.66 9.00
N TYR A 178 -27.35 17.17 9.68
CA TYR A 178 -28.16 17.98 10.58
C TYR A 178 -27.31 18.57 11.73
N ASN A 179 -26.62 17.71 12.48
CA ASN A 179 -25.86 18.13 13.67
C ASN A 179 -24.74 19.12 13.32
N LEU A 180 -23.97 18.87 12.26
CA LEU A 180 -22.86 19.73 11.84
C LEU A 180 -23.34 21.06 11.22
N SER A 181 -24.55 21.09 10.64
CA SER A 181 -25.11 22.33 10.08
C SER A 181 -25.60 23.32 11.15
N PHE A 182 -26.01 22.83 12.32
CA PHE A 182 -26.45 23.68 13.42
C PHE A 182 -25.35 24.01 14.45
N ASP A 183 -24.28 23.22 14.53
CA ASP A 183 -23.13 23.50 15.41
C ASP A 183 -22.24 24.64 14.87
N SER A 184 -22.09 25.72 15.65
CA SER A 184 -21.20 26.85 15.30
C SER A 184 -19.71 26.55 15.44
N LYS A 185 -19.35 25.41 16.04
CA LYS A 185 -17.96 24.94 16.23
C LYS A 185 -17.61 23.69 15.42
N ALA A 186 -18.43 23.32 14.44
CA ALA A 186 -18.23 22.12 13.62
C ALA A 186 -16.81 22.06 13.01
N GLU A 187 -16.29 23.17 12.49
CA GLU A 187 -14.94 23.27 11.92
C GLU A 187 -13.84 22.96 12.95
N GLU A 188 -13.75 23.73 14.05
CA GLU A 188 -12.78 23.53 15.15
C GLU A 188 -12.75 22.06 15.63
N LYS A 189 -13.94 21.47 15.77
CA LYS A 189 -14.16 20.11 16.24
C LYS A 189 -13.71 19.02 15.26
N ILE A 190 -13.97 19.20 13.97
CA ILE A 190 -13.53 18.27 12.93
C ILE A 190 -12.01 18.34 12.79
N GLU A 191 -11.42 19.54 12.85
CA GLU A 191 -9.97 19.72 12.84
C GLU A 191 -9.28 19.01 14.02
N GLU A 192 -9.78 19.20 15.25
CA GLU A 192 -9.25 18.55 16.45
C GLU A 192 -9.33 17.01 16.33
N MET A 193 -10.43 16.48 15.78
CA MET A 193 -10.57 15.05 15.55
C MET A 193 -9.55 14.53 14.52
N LEU A 194 -9.42 15.19 13.38
CA LEU A 194 -8.49 14.78 12.31
C LEU A 194 -7.03 14.89 12.73
N ALA A 195 -6.66 15.88 13.55
CA ALA A 195 -5.30 16.06 14.06
C ALA A 195 -4.86 15.01 15.10
N ASN A 196 -5.81 14.30 15.73
CA ASN A 196 -5.56 13.35 16.82
C ASN A 196 -5.68 11.86 16.41
N CYS A 197 -5.77 11.57 15.11
CA CYS A 197 -5.93 10.21 14.59
C CYS A 197 -4.79 9.81 13.64
N SER A 198 -4.66 8.51 13.36
CA SER A 198 -3.66 8.01 12.41
C SER A 198 -3.95 8.48 10.98
N ASN A 199 -2.93 8.46 10.09
CA ASN A 199 -3.08 8.83 8.67
C ASN A 199 -4.26 8.12 7.98
N LEU A 200 -4.46 6.84 8.33
CA LEU A 200 -5.56 6.01 7.83
C LEU A 200 -6.92 6.45 8.38
N GLU A 201 -7.02 6.66 9.69
CA GLU A 201 -8.26 7.14 10.32
C GLU A 201 -8.64 8.52 9.80
N ALA A 202 -7.66 9.41 9.59
CA ALA A 202 -7.87 10.70 8.95
C ALA A 202 -8.48 10.53 7.55
N MET A 203 -7.93 9.66 6.70
CA MET A 203 -8.51 9.36 5.39
C MET A 203 -9.93 8.76 5.47
N ARG A 204 -10.18 7.86 6.42
CA ARG A 204 -11.53 7.29 6.65
C ARG A 204 -12.53 8.36 7.04
N LEU A 205 -12.18 9.20 8.01
CA LEU A 205 -13.02 10.29 8.50
C LEU A 205 -13.26 11.34 7.41
N ILE A 206 -12.22 11.74 6.66
CA ILE A 206 -12.34 12.62 5.49
C ILE A 206 -13.30 12.01 4.46
N SER A 207 -13.27 10.70 4.21
CA SER A 207 -14.20 10.04 3.27
C SER A 207 -15.67 10.08 3.72
N ILE A 208 -15.95 9.98 5.03
CA ILE A 208 -17.31 10.12 5.56
C ILE A 208 -17.72 11.60 5.54
N LEU A 209 -16.84 12.50 5.98
CA LEU A 209 -17.05 13.94 5.95
C LEU A 209 -17.32 14.46 4.52
N GLU A 210 -16.62 13.95 3.52
CA GLU A 210 -16.88 14.21 2.10
C GLU A 210 -18.30 13.81 1.70
N SER A 211 -18.77 12.65 2.15
CA SER A 211 -20.15 12.18 1.92
C SER A 211 -21.19 13.08 2.63
N VAL A 212 -20.93 13.49 3.88
CA VAL A 212 -21.79 14.40 4.66
C VAL A 212 -21.83 15.80 4.06
N ALA A 213 -20.69 16.32 3.59
CA ALA A 213 -20.63 17.61 2.93
C ALA A 213 -21.37 17.59 1.59
N ASN A 214 -21.20 16.55 0.77
CA ASN A 214 -21.97 16.43 -0.47
C ASN A 214 -23.49 16.32 -0.19
N GLU A 215 -23.90 15.67 0.89
CA GLU A 215 -25.30 15.63 1.35
C GLU A 215 -25.78 17.02 1.80
N ALA A 216 -24.94 17.78 2.52
CA ALA A 216 -25.22 19.16 2.90
C ALA A 216 -25.40 20.08 1.66
N ALA A 217 -24.52 19.95 0.66
CA ALA A 217 -24.59 20.70 -0.60
C ALA A 217 -25.90 20.43 -1.37
N ALA A 218 -26.39 19.18 -1.36
CA ALA A 218 -27.66 18.80 -1.98
C ALA A 218 -28.88 19.36 -1.22
N ASN A 219 -28.83 19.40 0.12
CA ASN A 219 -29.92 19.86 0.98
C ASN A 219 -30.08 21.40 1.06
N GLY A 220 -29.07 22.16 0.62
CA GLY A 220 -29.17 23.60 0.37
C GLY A 220 -29.12 24.48 1.62
N LYS A 221 -29.71 25.69 1.53
CA LYS A 221 -29.42 26.86 2.40
C LYS A 221 -29.35 26.64 3.92
N TRP A 222 -30.09 25.68 4.47
CA TRP A 222 -30.04 25.39 5.90
C TRP A 222 -28.79 24.58 6.29
N ALA A 223 -28.24 23.81 5.34
CA ALA A 223 -27.05 22.98 5.46
C ALA A 223 -25.77 23.63 4.89
N ASP A 224 -25.87 24.80 4.23
CA ASP A 224 -24.71 25.57 3.71
C ASP A 224 -23.58 25.75 4.75
N ARG A 225 -23.93 25.88 6.04
CA ARG A 225 -22.95 25.96 7.14
C ARG A 225 -22.19 24.65 7.32
N GLY A 226 -22.90 23.52 7.37
CA GLY A 226 -22.29 22.19 7.51
C GLY A 226 -21.33 21.92 6.36
N PHE A 227 -21.77 22.17 5.12
CA PHE A 227 -20.90 22.10 3.94
C PHE A 227 -19.65 22.96 4.08
N SER A 228 -19.80 24.23 4.47
CA SER A 228 -18.70 25.19 4.59
C SER A 228 -17.69 24.77 5.66
N SER A 229 -18.15 24.40 6.87
CA SER A 229 -17.29 23.99 7.99
C SER A 229 -16.57 22.67 7.72
N ILE A 230 -17.22 21.70 7.09
CA ILE A 230 -16.56 20.45 6.70
C ILE A 230 -15.49 20.72 5.62
N THR A 231 -15.84 21.50 4.60
CA THR A 231 -14.90 21.84 3.51
C THR A 231 -13.69 22.61 4.03
N ALA A 232 -13.87 23.55 4.96
CA ALA A 232 -12.78 24.27 5.60
C ALA A 232 -11.86 23.34 6.42
N ALA A 233 -12.44 22.44 7.23
CA ALA A 233 -11.68 21.50 8.04
C ALA A 233 -10.87 20.49 7.19
N ILE A 234 -11.42 20.02 6.06
CA ILE A 234 -10.71 19.17 5.09
C ILE A 234 -9.61 19.99 4.38
N GLU A 235 -9.89 21.22 3.95
CA GLU A 235 -8.90 22.08 3.28
C GLU A 235 -7.68 22.35 4.18
N LYS A 236 -7.88 22.48 5.50
CA LYS A 236 -6.80 22.66 6.46
C LYS A 236 -5.88 21.44 6.59
N GLN A 237 -6.36 20.23 6.30
CA GLN A 237 -5.53 19.02 6.27
C GLN A 237 -4.47 19.04 5.15
N LYS A 238 -4.50 20.02 4.23
CA LYS A 238 -3.36 20.34 3.34
C LYS A 238 -2.12 20.83 4.10
N GLN A 239 -2.23 21.12 5.39
CA GLN A 239 -1.12 21.41 6.30
C GLN A 239 -0.61 20.19 7.06
N HIS A 240 -1.28 19.03 6.95
CA HIS A 240 -0.95 17.80 7.65
C HIS A 240 0.48 17.30 7.35
N SER A 241 1.09 16.61 8.32
CA SER A 241 2.49 16.14 8.25
C SER A 241 2.70 15.02 7.21
N SER A 242 1.75 14.08 7.11
CA SER A 242 1.77 13.01 6.10
C SER A 242 1.38 13.52 4.71
N PRO A 243 2.23 13.31 3.67
CA PRO A 243 1.91 13.59 2.27
C PRO A 243 0.66 12.88 1.76
N LEU A 244 0.40 11.65 2.21
CA LEU A 244 -0.79 10.89 1.82
C LEU A 244 -2.09 11.60 2.23
N VAL A 245 -2.16 12.08 3.47
CA VAL A 245 -3.33 12.83 3.98
C VAL A 245 -3.48 14.16 3.24
N VAL A 246 -2.38 14.86 2.95
CA VAL A 246 -2.38 16.11 2.17
C VAL A 246 -2.96 15.89 0.77
N LEU A 247 -2.46 14.90 0.03
CA LEU A 247 -2.93 14.59 -1.32
C LEU A 247 -4.39 14.15 -1.33
N TYR A 248 -4.79 13.29 -0.39
CA TYR A 248 -6.18 12.85 -0.27
C TYR A 248 -7.12 14.01 0.04
N SER A 249 -6.72 14.90 0.94
CA SER A 249 -7.47 16.12 1.27
C SER A 249 -7.56 17.07 0.08
N SER A 250 -6.48 17.25 -0.70
CA SER A 250 -6.53 18.03 -1.95
C SER A 250 -7.48 17.44 -2.99
N ALA A 251 -7.46 16.13 -3.18
CA ALA A 251 -8.37 15.42 -4.07
C ALA A 251 -9.84 15.60 -3.63
N MET A 252 -10.13 15.41 -2.33
CA MET A 252 -11.50 15.55 -1.79
C MET A 252 -11.98 17.01 -1.80
N SER A 253 -11.14 17.99 -1.42
CA SER A 253 -11.46 19.43 -1.57
C SER A 253 -11.68 19.86 -3.01
N LYS A 254 -11.09 19.17 -4.00
CA LYS A 254 -11.40 19.41 -5.41
C LYS A 254 -12.77 18.82 -5.78
N ARG A 255 -13.05 17.57 -5.38
CA ARG A 255 -14.34 16.91 -5.59
C ARG A 255 -15.51 17.70 -4.96
N LEU A 256 -15.34 18.19 -3.73
CA LEU A 256 -16.33 19.02 -3.02
C LEU A 256 -16.65 20.34 -3.76
N ARG A 257 -15.65 20.94 -4.43
CA ARG A 257 -15.87 22.13 -5.26
C ARG A 257 -16.60 21.81 -6.56
N GLU A 258 -16.25 20.70 -7.22
CA GLU A 258 -16.99 20.22 -8.40
C GLU A 258 -18.46 19.92 -8.04
N GLU A 259 -18.72 19.26 -6.91
CA GLU A 259 -20.07 18.97 -6.40
C GLU A 259 -20.86 20.24 -6.03
N ALA A 260 -20.20 21.28 -5.49
CA ALA A 260 -20.86 22.55 -5.17
C ALA A 260 -21.21 23.40 -6.42
N GLU A 261 -20.59 23.11 -7.57
CA GLU A 261 -20.88 23.72 -8.86
C GLU A 261 -21.92 22.92 -9.66
N ASP A 262 -21.78 21.59 -9.70
CA ASP A 262 -22.64 20.64 -10.40
C ASP A 262 -22.94 19.41 -9.50
N PRO A 263 -23.96 19.47 -8.62
CA PRO A 263 -24.25 18.41 -7.66
C PRO A 263 -24.59 17.08 -8.36
N SER A 264 -23.92 16.00 -7.95
CA SER A 264 -24.09 14.68 -8.56
C SER A 264 -25.39 13.97 -8.16
N LEU A 265 -26.32 14.60 -7.43
CA LEU A 265 -27.55 13.95 -6.97
C LEU A 265 -28.49 13.62 -8.14
N GLY A 266 -28.81 12.33 -8.30
CA GLY A 266 -29.79 11.83 -9.26
C GLY A 266 -31.22 11.85 -8.73
N VAL A 267 -32.18 11.94 -9.64
CA VAL A 267 -33.63 11.87 -9.35
C VAL A 267 -34.10 10.47 -8.87
N VAL A 268 -33.24 9.44 -8.96
CA VAL A 268 -33.54 8.05 -8.61
C VAL A 268 -32.55 7.56 -7.56
N ARG A 269 -33.05 6.95 -6.48
CA ARG A 269 -32.24 6.27 -5.46
C ARG A 269 -32.45 4.77 -5.52
N TYR A 270 -31.37 4.01 -5.60
CA TYR A 270 -31.39 2.56 -5.43
C TYR A 270 -31.13 2.19 -3.97
N ARG A 271 -31.84 1.17 -3.47
CA ARG A 271 -31.58 0.57 -2.15
C ARG A 271 -30.35 -0.34 -2.25
N ASP A 272 -29.56 -0.41 -1.18
CA ASP A 272 -28.28 -1.11 -1.11
C ASP A 272 -27.16 -0.53 -2.02
N ASP A 273 -27.38 0.62 -2.68
CA ASP A 273 -26.36 1.31 -3.49
C ASP A 273 -25.50 2.25 -2.63
N PRO A 274 -24.16 2.04 -2.53
CA PRO A 274 -23.28 2.92 -1.76
C PRO A 274 -23.20 4.35 -2.32
N ASN A 275 -23.67 4.60 -3.54
CA ASN A 275 -23.67 5.93 -4.14
C ASN A 275 -24.88 6.80 -3.72
N TYR A 276 -25.84 6.28 -2.95
CA TYR A 276 -26.94 7.06 -2.35
C TYR A 276 -27.60 8.06 -3.34
N ALA A 277 -28.23 7.52 -4.39
CA ALA A 277 -28.88 8.30 -5.46
C ALA A 277 -27.97 9.12 -6.38
N ARG A 278 -26.64 9.11 -6.20
CA ARG A 278 -25.73 9.89 -7.06
C ARG A 278 -25.63 9.34 -8.47
N LEU A 279 -25.38 10.26 -9.41
CA LEU A 279 -24.96 10.00 -10.77
C LEU A 279 -23.54 9.42 -10.80
N SER A 280 -23.41 8.16 -10.40
CA SER A 280 -22.16 7.42 -10.47
C SER A 280 -21.63 7.38 -11.90
N ARG A 281 -20.30 7.52 -12.07
CA ARG A 281 -19.64 7.34 -13.37
C ARG A 281 -19.75 5.90 -13.89
N ASP A 282 -20.08 4.96 -13.00
CA ASP A 282 -20.29 3.54 -13.32
C ASP A 282 -21.76 3.20 -13.62
N MET A 283 -22.67 4.19 -13.59
CA MET A 283 -24.04 3.98 -14.05
C MET A 283 -24.06 3.49 -15.50
N THR A 284 -24.87 2.47 -15.76
CA THR A 284 -25.10 1.98 -17.11
C THR A 284 -25.69 3.08 -17.99
N LYS A 285 -25.44 3.00 -19.30
CA LYS A 285 -26.05 3.92 -20.29
C LYS A 285 -27.58 3.98 -20.18
N ARG A 286 -28.21 2.92 -19.67
CA ARG A 286 -29.66 2.84 -19.42
C ARG A 286 -30.05 3.73 -18.24
N GLU A 287 -29.41 3.60 -17.09
CA GLU A 287 -29.77 4.38 -15.89
C GLU A 287 -29.49 5.88 -16.10
N VAL A 288 -28.42 6.23 -16.83
CA VAL A 288 -28.16 7.62 -17.24
C VAL A 288 -29.25 8.16 -18.17
N GLN A 289 -29.79 7.33 -19.06
CA GLN A 289 -30.89 7.71 -19.94
C GLN A 289 -32.21 7.85 -19.18
N GLU A 290 -32.52 6.92 -18.29
CA GLU A 290 -33.70 6.90 -17.43
C GLU A 290 -33.73 8.12 -16.49
N HIS A 291 -32.59 8.45 -15.86
CA HIS A 291 -32.44 9.72 -15.13
C HIS A 291 -32.71 10.93 -16.03
N ARG A 292 -32.14 10.99 -17.24
CA ARG A 292 -32.35 12.12 -18.17
C ARG A 292 -33.80 12.24 -18.63
N GLU A 293 -34.52 11.14 -18.76
CA GLU A 293 -35.94 11.11 -19.13
C GLU A 293 -36.82 11.56 -17.95
N LEU A 294 -36.55 11.07 -16.74
CA LEU A 294 -37.22 11.52 -15.52
C LEU A 294 -36.98 13.01 -15.26
N THR A 295 -35.73 13.48 -15.34
CA THR A 295 -35.39 14.91 -15.19
C THR A 295 -36.09 15.79 -16.23
N LYS A 296 -36.29 15.31 -17.47
CA LYS A 296 -37.09 16.03 -18.50
C LYS A 296 -38.59 16.00 -18.22
N SER A 297 -39.10 14.99 -17.51
CA SER A 297 -40.51 14.89 -17.14
C SER A 297 -40.91 15.83 -15.99
N LEU A 298 -39.94 16.37 -15.25
CA LEU A 298 -40.15 17.38 -14.21
C LEU A 298 -40.42 18.77 -14.85
N THR A 299 -41.66 19.01 -15.26
CA THR A 299 -42.11 20.35 -15.68
C THR A 299 -42.04 21.34 -14.52
N LEU A 300 -41.25 22.39 -14.70
CA LEU A 300 -41.18 23.53 -13.79
C LEU A 300 -42.28 24.53 -14.13
N GLU A 301 -43.22 24.76 -13.21
CA GLU A 301 -44.34 25.70 -13.41
C GLU A 301 -43.92 27.18 -13.46
N LYS A 302 -42.65 27.50 -13.20
CA LYS A 302 -42.08 28.85 -13.29
C LYS A 302 -40.70 28.84 -13.92
N GLU A 303 -40.44 29.82 -14.77
CA GLU A 303 -39.07 30.21 -15.12
C GLU A 303 -38.33 30.65 -13.84
N LEU A 304 -37.13 30.11 -13.65
CA LEU A 304 -36.23 30.55 -12.60
C LEU A 304 -35.79 31.99 -12.90
N SER A 305 -35.89 32.86 -11.91
CA SER A 305 -35.27 34.19 -12.01
C SER A 305 -33.76 34.03 -12.24
N ARG A 306 -33.16 34.90 -13.07
CA ARG A 306 -31.72 34.86 -13.36
C ARG A 306 -30.90 34.86 -12.05
N GLY A 307 -30.18 33.76 -11.81
CA GLY A 307 -29.42 33.51 -10.57
C GLY A 307 -30.05 32.49 -9.61
N GLY A 308 -31.28 32.04 -9.84
CA GLY A 308 -31.88 30.92 -9.13
C GLY A 308 -31.33 29.57 -9.61
N ARG A 309 -30.76 28.78 -8.70
CA ARG A 309 -30.43 27.37 -8.95
C ARG A 309 -31.67 26.50 -8.72
N LEU A 310 -31.79 25.41 -9.46
CA LEU A 310 -32.74 24.34 -9.13
C LEU A 310 -32.25 23.55 -7.93
N GLN A 311 -33.14 23.28 -7.00
CA GLN A 311 -32.94 22.26 -5.98
C GLN A 311 -33.80 21.07 -6.36
N TYR A 312 -33.18 19.91 -6.58
CA TYR A 312 -33.89 18.64 -6.70
C TYR A 312 -34.31 18.18 -5.31
N ILE A 313 -35.35 18.80 -4.79
CA ILE A 313 -36.05 18.31 -3.61
C ILE A 313 -36.71 16.99 -4.04
N ALA A 314 -36.28 15.87 -3.43
CA ALA A 314 -36.94 14.60 -3.63
C ALA A 314 -38.44 14.75 -3.35
N LYS A 315 -39.30 14.22 -4.22
CA LYS A 315 -40.75 14.45 -4.22
C LYS A 315 -41.41 14.12 -2.87
N ASP A 316 -40.79 13.21 -2.13
CA ASP A 316 -41.21 12.75 -0.80
C ASP A 316 -41.04 13.81 0.30
N ALA A 317 -40.09 14.74 0.18
CA ALA A 317 -39.91 15.82 1.16
C ALA A 317 -41.04 16.87 1.09
N ILE A 318 -41.70 17.00 -0.07
CA ILE A 318 -42.91 17.83 -0.22
C ILE A 318 -44.13 17.10 0.37
N ALA A 319 -44.18 15.76 0.28
CA ALA A 319 -45.25 14.94 0.84
C ALA A 319 -45.35 15.02 2.38
N ILE A 320 -44.27 15.43 3.08
CA ILE A 320 -44.30 15.69 4.54
C ILE A 320 -45.08 16.97 4.89
N THR A 321 -45.26 17.89 3.93
CA THR A 321 -45.98 19.16 4.14
C THR A 321 -47.41 19.19 3.57
N ASP A 322 -47.83 18.17 2.84
CA ASP A 322 -49.21 18.06 2.34
C ASP A 322 -50.01 17.02 3.14
N GLN A 323 -51.09 17.46 3.79
CA GLN A 323 -51.96 16.60 4.62
C GLN A 323 -52.98 15.79 3.79
N GLY A 324 -52.61 15.39 2.57
CA GLY A 324 -53.44 14.67 1.61
C GLY A 324 -53.16 13.16 1.56
N LEU A 325 -53.75 12.38 2.48
CA LEU A 325 -53.59 10.92 2.58
C LEU A 325 -54.26 10.13 1.43
N ILE A 326 -53.74 10.18 0.20
CA ILE A 326 -54.18 9.31 -0.92
C ILE A 326 -52.98 8.85 -1.78
N PRO A 327 -52.74 7.53 -1.94
CA PRO A 327 -51.86 6.99 -2.98
C PRO A 327 -52.61 6.98 -4.32
N HIS A 328 -52.02 7.56 -5.38
CA HIS A 328 -52.74 7.71 -6.65
C HIS A 328 -52.56 6.55 -7.65
N GLU A 329 -51.36 6.01 -7.89
CA GLU A 329 -51.16 4.84 -8.77
C GLU A 329 -49.97 3.97 -8.34
N VAL A 330 -50.03 2.67 -8.67
CA VAL A 330 -48.93 1.69 -8.56
C VAL A 330 -48.82 0.94 -9.89
N ALA A 331 -47.64 0.93 -10.50
CA ALA A 331 -47.36 0.19 -11.73
C ALA A 331 -46.55 -1.08 -11.44
N LEU A 332 -46.99 -2.22 -11.98
CA LEU A 332 -46.35 -3.52 -11.84
C LEU A 332 -45.75 -3.89 -13.20
N ILE A 333 -44.42 -3.88 -13.32
CA ILE A 333 -43.71 -4.14 -14.58
C ILE A 333 -43.31 -5.61 -14.65
N ASP A 334 -43.81 -6.34 -15.66
CA ASP A 334 -43.39 -7.73 -15.88
C ASP A 334 -41.95 -7.78 -16.42
N ARG A 335 -41.09 -8.46 -15.66
CA ARG A 335 -39.66 -8.64 -15.91
C ARG A 335 -39.36 -9.29 -17.27
N LYS A 336 -40.33 -9.95 -17.92
CA LYS A 336 -40.16 -10.62 -19.21
C LYS A 336 -40.09 -9.69 -20.42
N GLU A 337 -40.75 -8.53 -20.41
CA GLU A 337 -40.72 -7.63 -21.59
C GLU A 337 -39.36 -6.94 -21.77
N ILE A 338 -38.64 -6.69 -20.67
CA ILE A 338 -37.33 -6.02 -20.67
C ILE A 338 -36.22 -6.89 -21.32
N LEU A 339 -36.38 -8.22 -21.35
CA LEU A 339 -35.30 -9.14 -21.71
C LEU A 339 -35.15 -9.41 -23.22
N ASN A 340 -36.05 -8.90 -24.07
CA ASN A 340 -36.09 -9.24 -25.50
C ASN A 340 -35.49 -8.19 -26.45
N THR A 341 -35.03 -7.04 -25.98
CA THR A 341 -34.58 -5.91 -26.83
C THR A 341 -33.07 -5.69 -26.92
N SER A 342 -32.24 -6.59 -26.38
CA SER A 342 -30.77 -6.47 -26.43
C SER A 342 -30.06 -7.79 -26.70
N ARG A 343 -30.13 -8.27 -27.94
CA ARG A 343 -29.19 -9.23 -28.52
C ARG A 343 -28.47 -8.64 -29.73
N GLU A 344 -27.33 -7.99 -29.49
CA GLU A 344 -26.31 -7.79 -30.51
C GLU A 344 -24.97 -8.42 -30.10
N LYS A 345 -24.55 -9.35 -30.96
CA LYS A 345 -23.17 -9.75 -31.30
C LYS A 345 -22.29 -10.38 -30.23
N ASP A 346 -21.95 -11.63 -30.55
CA ASP A 346 -20.89 -12.43 -29.96
C ASP A 346 -19.53 -11.69 -30.00
N SER A 347 -19.16 -11.09 -28.87
CA SER A 347 -17.77 -11.18 -28.43
C SER A 347 -17.64 -12.45 -27.61
N VAL A 348 -16.68 -13.32 -27.96
CA VAL A 348 -16.30 -14.43 -27.07
C VAL A 348 -15.83 -13.78 -25.77
N PRO A 349 -16.49 -14.01 -24.62
CA PRO A 349 -16.03 -13.43 -23.37
C PRO A 349 -14.69 -14.08 -23.05
N ILE A 350 -13.60 -13.32 -23.20
CA ILE A 350 -12.33 -13.71 -22.57
C ILE A 350 -12.65 -13.80 -21.08
N PRO A 351 -12.49 -14.97 -20.43
CA PRO A 351 -12.84 -15.10 -19.03
C PRO A 351 -11.90 -14.22 -18.21
N ALA A 352 -12.39 -13.04 -17.79
CA ALA A 352 -11.68 -12.17 -16.88
C ALA A 352 -11.59 -12.90 -15.53
N GLN A 353 -10.41 -13.46 -15.24
CA GLN A 353 -10.11 -13.99 -13.93
C GLN A 353 -9.88 -12.82 -12.97
N PHE A 354 -10.95 -12.45 -12.26
CA PHE A 354 -10.87 -11.49 -11.17
C PHE A 354 -10.26 -12.19 -9.96
N ILE A 355 -9.04 -11.79 -9.60
CA ILE A 355 -8.40 -12.15 -8.34
C ILE A 355 -8.80 -11.07 -7.32
N ASP A 356 -9.18 -11.45 -6.09
CA ASP A 356 -9.41 -10.43 -5.06
C ASP A 356 -8.09 -9.72 -4.75
N LEU A 357 -8.13 -8.41 -4.58
CA LEU A 357 -6.98 -7.60 -4.19
C LEU A 357 -6.30 -8.10 -2.91
N ALA A 358 -7.06 -8.73 -2.00
CA ALA A 358 -6.55 -9.42 -0.82
C ALA A 358 -5.64 -10.61 -1.17
N ASP A 359 -5.98 -11.39 -2.20
CA ASP A 359 -5.19 -12.55 -2.64
C ASP A 359 -3.95 -12.14 -3.44
N VAL A 360 -3.99 -10.99 -4.11
CA VAL A 360 -2.80 -10.34 -4.71
C VAL A 360 -1.74 -10.03 -3.64
N TYR A 361 -2.14 -9.71 -2.42
CA TYR A 361 -1.23 -9.46 -1.29
C TYR A 361 -0.60 -10.73 -0.69
N LYS A 362 -1.19 -11.91 -0.93
CA LYS A 362 -0.63 -13.20 -0.50
C LYS A 362 0.39 -13.74 -1.50
N ASP A 363 0.43 -13.18 -2.71
CA ASP A 363 1.44 -13.51 -3.70
C ASP A 363 2.77 -12.84 -3.36
N GLY A 364 3.71 -13.61 -2.81
CA GLY A 364 5.06 -13.16 -2.48
C GLY A 364 5.89 -12.68 -3.69
N ARG A 365 5.38 -12.78 -4.92
CA ARG A 365 5.96 -12.15 -6.12
C ARG A 365 5.55 -10.68 -6.27
N ILE A 366 4.42 -10.28 -5.69
CA ILE A 366 3.83 -8.94 -5.78
C ILE A 366 3.93 -8.20 -4.43
N ASN A 367 3.86 -8.93 -3.31
CA ASN A 367 4.12 -8.45 -1.95
C ASN A 367 5.31 -9.23 -1.32
N PRO A 368 6.56 -9.07 -1.81
CA PRO A 368 7.71 -9.84 -1.36
C PRO A 368 8.14 -9.60 0.10
N PHE A 369 7.45 -8.70 0.80
CA PHE A 369 7.74 -8.29 2.17
C PHE A 369 6.72 -8.80 3.20
N ASN A 370 5.72 -9.60 2.80
CA ASN A 370 4.66 -10.11 3.68
C ASN A 370 4.06 -8.99 4.56
N LEU A 371 3.72 -7.85 3.93
CA LEU A 371 2.86 -6.86 4.59
C LEU A 371 1.60 -7.59 5.08
N LYS A 372 1.38 -7.59 6.39
CA LYS A 372 0.25 -8.30 7.01
C LYS A 372 -1.06 -7.81 6.39
N GLU A 373 -1.99 -8.72 6.15
CA GLU A 373 -3.39 -8.36 5.90
C GLU A 373 -3.99 -7.74 7.17
N GLU A 374 -3.79 -6.44 7.33
CA GLU A 374 -4.70 -5.60 8.11
C GLU A 374 -5.79 -5.14 7.14
N GLY A 375 -7.07 -5.22 7.54
CA GLY A 375 -8.22 -5.00 6.63
C GLY A 375 -8.25 -3.62 5.96
N ASP A 376 -7.42 -2.74 6.46
CA ASP A 376 -7.21 -1.36 6.05
C ASP A 376 -6.48 -1.23 4.70
N THR A 377 -5.62 -2.18 4.33
CA THR A 377 -4.82 -2.10 3.09
C THR A 377 -5.70 -2.12 1.83
N LYS A 378 -6.78 -2.92 1.82
CA LYS A 378 -7.75 -2.98 0.71
C LYS A 378 -8.42 -1.62 0.49
N LEU A 379 -8.82 -0.95 1.57
CA LEU A 379 -9.45 0.37 1.52
C LEU A 379 -8.45 1.46 1.10
N LEU A 380 -7.22 1.43 1.61
CA LEU A 380 -6.16 2.37 1.22
C LEU A 380 -5.89 2.32 -0.29
N ILE A 381 -5.80 1.12 -0.88
CA ILE A 381 -5.61 0.98 -2.34
C ILE A 381 -6.84 1.47 -3.09
N GLN A 382 -8.06 1.12 -2.68
CA GLN A 382 -9.27 1.64 -3.33
C GLN A 382 -9.29 3.17 -3.35
N ARG A 383 -8.88 3.84 -2.26
CA ARG A 383 -8.79 5.31 -2.18
C ARG A 383 -7.59 5.87 -2.95
N PHE A 384 -6.44 5.19 -2.95
CA PHE A 384 -5.27 5.56 -3.77
C PHE A 384 -5.57 5.50 -5.27
N HIS A 385 -6.43 4.56 -5.67
CA HIS A 385 -6.91 4.36 -7.03
C HIS A 385 -8.19 5.16 -7.37
N ASP A 386 -8.69 6.01 -6.49
CA ASP A 386 -9.80 6.93 -6.80
C ASP A 386 -9.41 7.89 -7.95
N PRO A 387 -10.31 8.21 -8.91
CA PRO A 387 -9.96 9.08 -10.04
C PRO A 387 -9.44 10.47 -9.65
N PHE A 388 -9.94 11.08 -8.57
CA PHE A 388 -9.45 12.36 -8.07
C PHE A 388 -8.08 12.20 -7.42
N MET A 389 -7.87 11.14 -6.63
CA MET A 389 -6.57 10.85 -6.03
C MET A 389 -5.50 10.56 -7.09
N ARG A 390 -5.82 9.74 -8.11
CA ARG A 390 -4.94 9.50 -9.27
C ARG A 390 -4.57 10.79 -9.99
N GLN A 391 -5.55 11.67 -10.22
CA GLN A 391 -5.31 12.93 -10.91
C GLN A 391 -4.47 13.88 -10.06
N GLU A 392 -4.66 13.90 -8.73
CA GLU A 392 -3.87 14.74 -7.84
C GLU A 392 -2.43 14.24 -7.72
N ILE A 393 -2.22 12.92 -7.58
CA ILE A 393 -0.88 12.31 -7.66
C ILE A 393 -0.20 12.66 -8.98
N LYS A 394 -0.94 12.63 -10.10
CA LYS A 394 -0.42 13.03 -11.41
C LYS A 394 -0.08 14.52 -11.48
N ASN A 395 -0.86 15.38 -10.85
CA ASN A 395 -0.59 16.82 -10.77
C ASN A 395 0.69 17.08 -9.96
N THR A 396 0.83 16.44 -8.80
CA THR A 396 1.92 16.69 -7.83
C THR A 396 3.23 15.97 -8.19
N LEU A 397 3.19 14.75 -8.72
CA LEU A 397 4.41 14.03 -9.11
C LEU A 397 4.74 14.14 -10.60
N GLY A 398 3.83 14.62 -11.45
CA GLY A 398 3.99 14.61 -12.91
C GLY A 398 3.92 13.20 -13.52
N VAL A 399 3.62 12.17 -12.72
CA VAL A 399 3.59 10.76 -13.12
C VAL A 399 2.18 10.20 -12.94
N SER A 400 1.65 9.54 -13.95
CA SER A 400 0.36 8.84 -13.85
C SER A 400 0.54 7.51 -13.12
N LEU A 401 -0.33 7.18 -12.16
CA LEU A 401 -0.27 5.86 -11.50
C LEU A 401 -0.39 4.68 -12.47
N ILE A 402 -1.08 4.85 -13.60
CA ILE A 402 -1.21 3.80 -14.63
C ILE A 402 0.06 3.57 -15.46
N ASP A 403 1.05 4.48 -15.38
CA ASP A 403 2.28 4.42 -16.19
C ASP A 403 3.46 3.78 -15.41
N ILE A 404 3.25 3.41 -14.13
CA ILE A 404 4.22 2.72 -13.26
C ILE A 404 3.71 1.33 -12.89
N SER A 405 4.61 0.40 -12.55
CA SER A 405 4.24 -0.98 -12.18
C SER A 405 3.31 -1.03 -10.96
N PHE A 406 2.49 -2.08 -10.84
CA PHE A 406 1.61 -2.22 -9.67
C PHE A 406 2.41 -2.36 -8.36
N GLU A 407 3.58 -3.00 -8.40
CA GLU A 407 4.51 -3.05 -7.26
C GLU A 407 4.99 -1.63 -6.88
N SER A 408 5.41 -0.82 -7.85
CA SER A 408 5.74 0.60 -7.64
C SER A 408 4.56 1.40 -7.06
N GLN A 409 3.33 1.11 -7.47
CA GLN A 409 2.12 1.76 -6.93
C GLN A 409 1.95 1.44 -5.43
N LEU A 410 2.18 0.20 -5.00
CA LEU A 410 2.12 -0.17 -3.58
C LEU A 410 3.25 0.48 -2.76
N TYR A 411 4.48 0.51 -3.28
CA TYR A 411 5.58 1.22 -2.60
C TYR A 411 5.37 2.73 -2.57
N LEU A 412 4.72 3.33 -3.56
CA LEU A 412 4.38 4.75 -3.53
C LEU A 412 3.32 5.05 -2.45
N LEU A 413 2.27 4.25 -2.36
CA LEU A 413 1.27 4.38 -1.30
C LEU A 413 1.91 4.31 0.10
N ARG A 414 2.78 3.32 0.34
CA ARG A 414 3.57 3.24 1.57
C ARG A 414 4.52 4.43 1.73
N PHE A 415 5.20 4.85 0.65
CA PHE A 415 6.11 5.98 0.69
C PHE A 415 5.43 7.24 1.20
N MET A 416 4.21 7.54 0.72
CA MET A 416 3.44 8.72 1.12
C MET A 416 2.81 8.61 2.50
N ALA A 417 2.54 7.39 2.99
CA ALA A 417 2.10 7.14 4.35
C ALA A 417 3.24 7.42 5.37
N ASP A 418 4.46 6.96 5.04
CA ASP A 418 5.62 6.94 5.95
C ASP A 418 6.54 8.18 5.81
N ALA A 419 6.53 8.90 4.68
CA ALA A 419 7.43 10.03 4.43
C ALA A 419 6.98 11.31 5.14
N ASP A 420 7.95 12.19 5.41
CA ASP A 420 7.67 13.58 5.80
C ASP A 420 7.46 14.48 4.57
N ARG A 421 6.90 15.68 4.80
CA ARG A 421 6.68 16.66 3.72
C ARG A 421 7.97 17.09 3.01
N PRO A 422 9.10 17.36 3.70
CA PRO A 422 10.37 17.69 3.05
C PRO A 422 10.83 16.62 2.06
N THR A 423 10.83 15.34 2.44
CA THR A 423 11.25 14.23 1.58
C THR A 423 10.33 14.07 0.37
N PHE A 424 9.02 14.20 0.57
CA PHE A 424 8.05 14.15 -0.52
C PHE A 424 8.21 15.34 -1.50
N ALA A 425 8.38 16.56 -0.99
CA ALA A 425 8.58 17.76 -1.82
C ALA A 425 9.87 17.70 -2.66
N ARG A 426 10.92 17.02 -2.15
CA ARG A 426 12.14 16.75 -2.93
C ARG A 426 11.85 15.80 -4.09
N LEU A 427 11.09 14.73 -3.87
CA LEU A 427 10.67 13.82 -4.94
C LEU A 427 9.86 14.55 -6.03
N GLU A 428 8.84 15.33 -5.64
CA GLU A 428 8.03 16.19 -6.52
C GLU A 428 8.90 17.15 -7.37
N ALA A 429 9.83 17.86 -6.73
CA ALA A 429 10.70 18.82 -7.41
C ALA A 429 11.62 18.13 -8.44
N ILE A 430 12.09 16.91 -8.16
CA ILE A 430 12.92 16.15 -9.09
C ILE A 430 12.10 15.65 -10.27
N THR A 431 10.95 14.99 -10.05
CA THR A 431 10.13 14.46 -11.15
C THR A 431 9.66 15.56 -12.10
N HIS A 432 9.30 16.73 -11.57
CA HIS A 432 8.98 17.93 -12.37
C HIS A 432 10.17 18.48 -13.16
N ARG A 433 11.41 18.31 -12.65
CA ARG A 433 12.64 18.76 -13.32
C ARG A 433 13.11 17.83 -14.42
N ILE A 434 12.73 16.55 -14.37
CA ILE A 434 13.07 15.52 -15.36
C ILE A 434 11.81 14.78 -15.88
N PRO A 435 10.81 15.48 -16.47
CA PRO A 435 9.50 14.90 -16.77
C PRO A 435 9.57 13.68 -17.70
N ASN A 436 10.46 13.68 -18.68
CA ASN A 436 10.68 12.56 -19.61
C ASN A 436 11.30 11.30 -18.97
N GLN A 437 11.69 11.37 -17.70
CA GLN A 437 12.33 10.30 -16.92
C GLN A 437 11.72 10.17 -15.52
N ALA A 438 10.63 10.89 -15.24
CA ALA A 438 9.99 10.91 -13.93
C ALA A 438 9.51 9.53 -13.48
N ILE A 439 9.01 8.72 -14.42
CA ILE A 439 8.63 7.30 -14.21
C ILE A 439 9.88 6.50 -13.77
N THR A 440 10.92 6.44 -14.61
CA THR A 440 12.15 5.67 -14.31
C THR A 440 12.82 6.13 -13.01
N PHE A 441 12.81 7.43 -12.71
CA PHE A 441 13.29 7.97 -11.43
C PHE A 441 12.46 7.46 -10.26
N LEU A 442 11.13 7.57 -10.35
CA LEU A 442 10.22 7.15 -9.29
C LEU A 442 10.32 5.64 -9.02
N GLU A 443 10.32 4.80 -10.06
CA GLU A 443 10.46 3.35 -9.90
C GLU A 443 11.84 2.98 -9.31
N SER A 444 12.91 3.62 -9.77
CA SER A 444 14.26 3.41 -9.21
C SER A 444 14.35 3.83 -7.73
N PHE A 445 13.71 4.95 -7.38
CA PHE A 445 13.65 5.48 -6.02
C PHE A 445 12.86 4.55 -5.08
N LEU A 446 11.72 4.04 -5.54
CA LEU A 446 10.87 3.13 -4.76
C LEU A 446 11.52 1.75 -4.59
N ALA A 447 12.18 1.22 -5.63
CA ALA A 447 12.98 0.00 -5.53
C ALA A 447 14.10 0.14 -4.48
N LEU A 448 14.81 1.28 -4.46
CA LEU A 448 15.86 1.57 -3.48
C LEU A 448 15.34 1.75 -2.04
N ARG A 449 14.11 2.22 -1.84
CA ARG A 449 13.53 2.38 -0.48
C ARG A 449 13.32 1.04 0.24
N THR A 450 13.40 -0.10 -0.46
CA THR A 450 13.32 -1.43 0.16
C THR A 450 14.56 -1.82 0.97
N GLY A 451 15.67 -1.08 0.85
CA GLY A 451 16.76 -1.06 1.83
C GLY A 451 16.78 0.29 2.55
N ASP A 452 16.70 0.28 3.88
CA ASP A 452 16.17 1.38 4.72
C ASP A 452 16.93 2.73 4.69
N GLU A 453 18.00 2.88 3.92
CA GLU A 453 18.91 4.06 3.96
C GLU A 453 19.19 4.71 2.59
N PHE A 454 18.67 4.15 1.49
CA PHE A 454 19.34 4.27 0.19
C PHE A 454 18.62 5.12 -0.86
N ALA A 455 17.31 5.31 -0.72
CA ALA A 455 16.53 6.18 -1.59
C ALA A 455 16.98 7.66 -1.50
N GLU A 456 17.55 8.07 -0.35
CA GLU A 456 18.11 9.41 -0.11
C GLU A 456 19.26 9.77 -1.06
N SER A 457 20.12 8.81 -1.42
CA SER A 457 21.21 9.04 -2.36
C SER A 457 20.67 9.44 -3.73
N LEU A 458 19.61 8.78 -4.19
CA LEU A 458 18.98 9.09 -5.47
C LEU A 458 18.26 10.45 -5.44
N LEU A 459 17.66 10.87 -4.31
CA LEU A 459 17.15 12.24 -4.14
C LEU A 459 18.28 13.27 -4.26
N THR A 460 19.37 13.12 -3.50
CA THR A 460 20.52 14.05 -3.56
C THR A 460 21.11 14.14 -4.98
N ILE A 461 21.29 13.00 -5.66
CA ILE A 461 21.75 12.94 -7.06
C ILE A 461 20.75 13.67 -7.97
N GLY A 462 19.47 13.37 -7.79
CA GLY A 462 18.34 13.94 -8.52
C GLY A 462 18.14 15.45 -8.32
N GLU A 463 18.67 16.03 -7.25
CA GLU A 463 18.70 17.48 -6.98
C GLU A 463 19.93 18.17 -7.60
N LYS A 464 21.11 17.54 -7.47
CA LYS A 464 22.40 18.22 -7.70
C LYS A 464 22.94 18.07 -9.12
N LEU A 465 22.69 16.96 -9.80
CA LEU A 465 23.18 16.74 -11.17
C LEU A 465 22.29 17.36 -12.23
N ARG A 466 22.78 17.48 -13.46
CA ARG A 466 21.96 17.94 -14.60
C ARG A 466 21.10 16.79 -15.13
N PRO A 467 19.94 17.06 -15.75
CA PRO A 467 19.08 16.03 -16.33
C PRO A 467 19.83 14.98 -17.16
N LYS A 468 20.74 15.37 -18.06
CA LYS A 468 21.50 14.42 -18.89
C LYS A 468 22.35 13.43 -18.08
N GLU A 469 22.89 13.85 -16.93
CA GLU A 469 23.70 13.01 -16.05
C GLU A 469 22.82 12.05 -15.24
N ILE A 470 21.68 12.55 -14.74
CA ILE A 470 20.66 11.74 -14.06
C ILE A 470 20.14 10.66 -15.01
N ASN A 471 19.82 11.00 -16.26
CA ASN A 471 19.34 10.03 -17.26
C ASN A 471 20.33 8.87 -17.48
N GLY A 472 21.64 9.13 -17.45
CA GLY A 472 22.66 8.09 -17.56
C GLY A 472 22.66 7.15 -16.36
N ILE A 473 22.56 7.69 -15.15
CA ILE A 473 22.44 6.90 -13.91
C ILE A 473 21.14 6.07 -13.94
N LEU A 474 19.99 6.68 -14.24
CA LEU A 474 18.69 6.00 -14.29
C LEU A 474 18.65 4.88 -15.32
N TYR A 475 19.22 5.10 -16.52
CA TYR A 475 19.37 4.06 -17.54
C TYR A 475 20.17 2.86 -17.02
N SER A 476 21.25 3.12 -16.27
CA SER A 476 22.05 2.06 -15.66
C SER A 476 21.27 1.32 -14.56
N LEU A 477 20.57 2.04 -13.67
CA LEU A 477 19.73 1.42 -12.62
C LEU A 477 18.64 0.53 -13.20
N GLU A 478 17.88 1.03 -14.19
CA GLU A 478 16.78 0.29 -14.84
C GLU A 478 17.28 -1.02 -15.46
N ARG A 479 18.43 -0.99 -16.15
CA ARG A 479 19.03 -2.17 -16.77
C ARG A 479 19.61 -3.15 -15.76
N ILE A 480 20.21 -2.67 -14.67
CA ILE A 480 20.67 -3.53 -13.58
C ILE A 480 19.47 -4.23 -12.90
N TYR A 481 18.37 -3.53 -12.62
CA TYR A 481 17.21 -4.15 -11.98
C TYR A 481 16.52 -5.17 -12.90
N LYS A 482 16.30 -4.85 -14.18
CA LYS A 482 15.74 -5.79 -15.17
C LYS A 482 16.61 -7.03 -15.32
N SER A 483 17.93 -6.85 -15.49
CA SER A 483 18.88 -7.96 -15.59
C SER A 483 18.97 -8.76 -14.29
N GLY A 484 18.88 -8.10 -13.13
CA GLY A 484 18.85 -8.74 -11.81
C GLY A 484 17.63 -9.64 -11.60
N VAL A 485 16.49 -9.34 -12.25
CA VAL A 485 15.34 -10.26 -12.26
C VAL A 485 15.65 -11.55 -13.03
N GLU A 486 16.46 -11.50 -14.09
CA GLU A 486 16.92 -12.72 -14.77
C GLU A 486 17.83 -13.56 -13.87
N PHE A 487 18.75 -12.94 -13.10
CA PHE A 487 19.51 -13.64 -12.06
C PHE A 487 18.58 -14.26 -11.01
N LYS A 488 17.57 -13.52 -10.54
CA LYS A 488 16.57 -14.01 -9.57
C LYS A 488 15.84 -15.24 -10.10
N ASN A 489 15.41 -15.21 -11.35
CA ASN A 489 14.67 -16.29 -11.99
C ASN A 489 15.57 -17.51 -12.21
N PHE A 490 16.78 -17.31 -12.75
CA PHE A 490 17.73 -18.37 -13.05
C PHE A 490 18.22 -19.10 -11.78
N PHE A 491 18.72 -18.37 -10.78
CA PHE A 491 19.11 -18.98 -9.50
C PHE A 491 17.89 -19.47 -8.70
N GLY A 492 16.71 -18.87 -8.91
CA GLY A 492 15.45 -19.32 -8.30
C GLY A 492 14.94 -20.67 -8.81
N GLN A 493 15.35 -21.11 -10.00
CA GLN A 493 15.12 -22.48 -10.50
C GLN A 493 15.99 -23.52 -9.77
N ILE A 494 17.12 -23.10 -9.18
CA ILE A 494 17.98 -23.94 -8.35
C ILE A 494 17.41 -23.97 -6.92
N GLU A 495 17.29 -22.80 -6.29
CA GLU A 495 16.72 -22.61 -4.95
C GLU A 495 16.08 -21.19 -4.87
N PRO A 496 14.78 -21.05 -4.54
CA PRO A 496 14.09 -19.75 -4.55
C PRO A 496 14.75 -18.67 -3.65
N GLU A 497 15.26 -19.05 -2.48
CA GLU A 497 15.93 -18.11 -1.57
C GLU A 497 17.28 -17.65 -2.12
N LEU A 498 17.98 -18.48 -2.91
CA LEU A 498 19.24 -18.11 -3.55
C LEU A 498 18.99 -17.03 -4.59
N GLY A 499 18.01 -17.23 -5.48
CA GLY A 499 17.61 -16.23 -6.48
C GLY A 499 17.24 -14.88 -5.84
N ARG A 500 16.51 -14.90 -4.73
CA ARG A 500 16.21 -13.70 -3.95
C ARG A 500 17.48 -13.04 -3.39
N GLY A 501 18.37 -13.80 -2.76
CA GLY A 501 19.61 -13.29 -2.17
C GLY A 501 20.54 -12.65 -3.21
N VAL A 502 20.72 -13.29 -4.37
CA VAL A 502 21.53 -12.77 -5.49
C VAL A 502 20.97 -11.43 -5.98
N TYR A 503 19.65 -11.33 -6.20
CA TYR A 503 19.01 -10.08 -6.62
C TYR A 503 19.23 -8.96 -5.62
N LEU A 504 18.96 -9.21 -4.33
CA LEU A 504 19.14 -8.20 -3.27
C LEU A 504 20.61 -7.77 -3.13
N ALA A 505 21.56 -8.69 -3.32
CA ALA A 505 22.98 -8.36 -3.32
C ALA A 505 23.36 -7.42 -4.48
N LEU A 506 22.86 -7.67 -5.71
CA LEU A 506 23.11 -6.79 -6.86
C LEU A 506 22.49 -5.39 -6.66
N VAL A 507 21.28 -5.30 -6.09
CA VAL A 507 20.65 -4.02 -5.70
C VAL A 507 21.53 -3.28 -4.68
N LYS A 508 22.09 -4.00 -3.68
CA LYS A 508 22.98 -3.40 -2.68
C LYS A 508 24.32 -2.92 -3.27
N ARG A 509 24.94 -3.65 -4.22
CA ARG A 509 26.15 -3.18 -4.92
C ARG A 509 25.92 -1.93 -5.76
N THR A 510 24.78 -1.88 -6.43
CA THR A 510 24.36 -0.70 -7.20
C THR A 510 24.20 0.52 -6.28
N THR A 511 23.63 0.29 -5.10
CA THR A 511 23.43 1.29 -4.04
C THR A 511 24.75 1.80 -3.45
N GLU A 512 25.73 0.91 -3.22
CA GLU A 512 27.07 1.28 -2.75
C GLU A 512 27.72 2.33 -3.69
N LEU A 513 27.57 2.18 -5.01
CA LEU A 513 28.04 3.18 -5.98
C LEU A 513 27.23 4.49 -5.91
N LEU A 514 25.91 4.45 -5.74
CA LEU A 514 25.09 5.66 -5.58
C LEU A 514 25.50 6.49 -4.34
N LEU A 515 25.90 5.82 -3.25
CA LEU A 515 26.43 6.50 -2.06
C LEU A 515 27.77 7.18 -2.34
N VAL A 516 28.67 6.57 -3.12
CA VAL A 516 29.91 7.22 -3.53
C VAL A 516 29.63 8.43 -4.43
N ILE A 517 28.67 8.34 -5.37
CA ILE A 517 28.23 9.48 -6.18
C ILE A 517 27.68 10.60 -5.29
N GLN A 518 26.79 10.29 -4.34
CA GLN A 518 26.26 11.25 -3.37
C GLN A 518 27.39 11.95 -2.59
N GLU A 519 28.33 11.19 -2.05
CA GLU A 519 29.39 11.69 -1.19
C GLU A 519 30.37 12.60 -1.98
N VAL A 520 30.73 12.23 -3.21
CA VAL A 520 31.51 13.08 -4.12
C VAL A 520 30.75 14.37 -4.48
N ILE A 521 29.43 14.31 -4.69
CA ILE A 521 28.59 15.51 -4.92
C ILE A 521 28.57 16.42 -3.70
N GLN A 522 28.43 15.87 -2.49
CA GLN A 522 28.21 16.63 -1.26
C GLN A 522 29.52 17.20 -0.67
N LYS A 523 30.62 16.43 -0.72
CA LYS A 523 31.89 16.76 -0.06
C LYS A 523 33.06 16.98 -1.03
N GLY A 524 32.87 16.78 -2.34
CA GLY A 524 33.91 16.84 -3.37
C GLY A 524 34.85 15.63 -3.40
N LYS A 525 34.70 14.69 -2.46
CA LYS A 525 35.45 13.43 -2.38
C LYS A 525 34.70 12.40 -1.53
N ALA A 526 34.95 11.13 -1.79
CA ALA A 526 34.58 10.00 -0.94
C ALA A 526 35.84 9.17 -0.68
N GLU A 527 36.15 8.78 0.56
CA GLU A 527 37.41 8.10 0.88
C GLU A 527 37.25 7.07 2.01
N THR A 528 38.12 6.04 2.03
CA THR A 528 38.22 5.08 3.13
C THR A 528 39.64 4.53 3.28
N GLN A 529 39.89 3.77 4.34
CA GLN A 529 41.16 3.10 4.61
C GLN A 529 40.97 1.58 4.63
N LEU A 530 41.65 0.88 3.72
CA LEU A 530 41.60 -0.57 3.56
C LEU A 530 42.31 -1.31 4.72
N TYR A 531 42.12 -2.64 4.80
CA TYR A 531 42.70 -3.48 5.86
C TYR A 531 44.23 -3.43 5.97
N ASN A 532 44.94 -3.14 4.87
CA ASN A 532 46.39 -2.96 4.81
C ASN A 532 46.85 -1.55 5.23
N GLY A 533 45.93 -0.66 5.60
CA GLY A 533 46.20 0.75 5.91
C GLY A 533 46.27 1.68 4.70
N GLU A 534 46.11 1.18 3.48
CA GLU A 534 46.07 1.99 2.25
C GLU A 534 44.82 2.89 2.26
N LYS A 535 44.99 4.16 1.89
CA LYS A 535 43.88 5.10 1.72
C LYS A 535 43.46 5.13 0.26
N ILE A 536 42.19 4.88 0.00
CA ILE A 536 41.58 4.97 -1.33
C ILE A 536 40.54 6.09 -1.33
N ALA A 537 40.43 6.81 -2.46
CA ALA A 537 39.51 7.93 -2.60
C ALA A 537 38.98 8.06 -4.03
N ALA A 538 37.73 8.49 -4.15
CA ALA A 538 37.09 8.93 -5.38
C ALA A 538 36.86 10.44 -5.31
N THR A 539 37.26 11.17 -6.35
CA THR A 539 37.11 12.63 -6.46
C THR A 539 36.46 13.09 -7.76
N ASP A 540 36.53 12.29 -8.83
CA ASP A 540 35.82 12.54 -10.08
C ASP A 540 34.51 11.73 -10.12
N ILE A 541 33.39 12.45 -10.08
CA ILE A 541 32.05 11.87 -10.25
C ILE A 541 31.90 11.11 -11.58
N LYS A 542 32.61 11.52 -12.63
CA LYS A 542 32.54 10.88 -13.94
C LYS A 542 33.08 9.46 -13.90
N SER A 543 34.18 9.21 -13.17
CA SER A 543 34.69 7.85 -12.94
C SER A 543 33.68 6.98 -12.18
N VAL A 544 33.03 7.52 -11.15
CA VAL A 544 32.02 6.75 -10.38
C VAL A 544 30.79 6.41 -11.25
N CYS A 545 30.32 7.34 -12.09
CA CYS A 545 29.27 7.06 -13.07
C CYS A 545 29.72 6.07 -14.16
N GLN A 546 30.99 6.10 -14.57
CA GLN A 546 31.54 5.14 -15.52
C GLN A 546 31.62 3.74 -14.90
N ALA A 547 32.00 3.61 -13.63
CA ALA A 547 31.97 2.36 -12.89
C ALA A 547 30.55 1.78 -12.78
N LEU A 548 29.53 2.61 -12.55
CA LEU A 548 28.12 2.18 -12.57
C LEU A 548 27.68 1.68 -13.96
N THR A 549 28.10 2.36 -15.03
CA THR A 549 27.85 1.93 -16.42
C THR A 549 28.55 0.61 -16.74
N SER A 550 29.77 0.43 -16.26
CA SER A 550 30.57 -0.79 -16.42
C SER A 550 29.99 -1.99 -15.64
N LEU A 551 29.43 -1.73 -14.46
CA LEU A 551 28.67 -2.71 -13.68
C LEU A 551 27.37 -3.10 -14.39
N GLU A 552 26.61 -2.13 -14.91
CA GLU A 552 25.40 -2.37 -15.70
C GLU A 552 25.66 -3.24 -16.92
N TYR A 553 26.68 -2.87 -17.71
CA TYR A 553 27.07 -3.65 -18.88
C TYR A 553 27.34 -5.10 -18.49
N SER A 554 28.16 -5.31 -17.44
CA SER A 554 28.54 -6.65 -16.99
C SER A 554 27.36 -7.49 -16.51
N ILE A 555 26.47 -6.91 -15.69
CA ILE A 555 25.27 -7.61 -15.20
C ILE A 555 24.34 -7.94 -16.37
N THR A 556 24.14 -7.02 -17.31
CA THR A 556 23.30 -7.26 -18.50
C THR A 556 23.90 -8.35 -19.40
N THR A 557 25.22 -8.33 -19.62
CA THR A 557 25.94 -9.35 -20.39
C THR A 557 25.78 -10.75 -19.78
N ILE A 558 25.91 -10.88 -18.45
CA ILE A 558 25.70 -12.17 -17.78
C ILE A 558 24.23 -12.59 -17.84
N ALA A 559 23.28 -11.69 -17.58
CA ALA A 559 21.85 -12.01 -17.66
C ALA A 559 21.45 -12.51 -19.06
N GLU A 560 21.97 -11.90 -20.12
CA GLU A 560 21.72 -12.38 -21.49
C GLU A 560 22.36 -13.77 -21.73
N ALA A 561 23.58 -14.01 -21.26
CA ALA A 561 24.24 -15.31 -21.37
C ALA A 561 23.47 -16.43 -20.65
N LEU A 562 22.95 -16.15 -19.45
CA LEU A 562 22.10 -17.06 -18.68
C LEU A 562 20.77 -17.33 -19.41
N ARG A 563 20.08 -16.29 -19.88
CA ARG A 563 18.83 -16.43 -20.66
C ARG A 563 19.02 -17.29 -21.91
N GLN A 564 20.08 -17.05 -22.69
CA GLN A 564 20.36 -17.85 -23.89
C GLN A 564 20.65 -19.33 -23.55
N SER A 565 21.29 -19.63 -22.42
CA SER A 565 21.51 -21.03 -22.01
C SER A 565 20.23 -21.77 -21.62
N ALA A 566 19.23 -21.07 -21.08
CA ALA A 566 17.92 -21.63 -20.79
C ALA A 566 17.06 -21.85 -22.05
N GLU A 567 17.21 -20.99 -23.07
CA GLU A 567 16.47 -21.09 -24.35
C GLU A 567 17.04 -22.14 -25.31
N ALA A 568 18.36 -22.36 -25.28
CA ALA A 568 19.04 -23.36 -26.10
C ALA A 568 20.13 -24.06 -25.26
N PRO A 569 19.80 -25.18 -24.58
CA PRO A 569 20.77 -25.97 -23.87
C PRO A 569 21.95 -26.34 -24.76
N ARG A 570 23.15 -25.99 -24.31
CA ARG A 570 24.35 -26.29 -25.08
C ARG A 570 24.74 -27.74 -24.83
N SER A 571 25.25 -28.41 -25.86
CA SER A 571 26.16 -29.54 -25.63
C SER A 571 27.42 -28.99 -24.97
N THR A 572 27.44 -28.92 -23.65
CA THR A 572 28.69 -28.91 -22.91
C THR A 572 29.44 -30.17 -23.31
N GLU A 573 30.73 -30.06 -23.66
CA GLU A 573 31.60 -31.22 -23.50
C GLU A 573 31.45 -31.64 -22.04
N ALA A 574 30.91 -32.84 -21.80
CA ALA A 574 30.63 -33.31 -20.46
C ALA A 574 31.91 -33.16 -19.62
N PRO A 575 31.84 -32.60 -18.39
CA PRO A 575 33.03 -32.36 -17.60
C PRO A 575 33.84 -33.65 -17.53
N SER A 576 35.07 -33.59 -18.05
CA SER A 576 35.96 -34.72 -18.12
C SER A 576 36.00 -35.40 -16.75
N GLN A 577 35.82 -36.72 -16.69
CA GLN A 577 35.81 -37.49 -15.43
C GLN A 577 37.18 -37.52 -14.71
N THR A 578 38.12 -36.68 -15.13
CA THR A 578 39.28 -36.25 -14.35
C THR A 578 38.84 -35.32 -13.23
N HIS A 579 39.35 -35.54 -12.01
CA HIS A 579 39.08 -34.72 -10.83
C HIS A 579 39.71 -33.30 -10.89
N GLU A 580 39.39 -32.49 -11.91
CA GLU A 580 39.64 -31.05 -11.90
C GLU A 580 38.65 -30.42 -10.91
N THR A 581 39.16 -29.82 -9.83
CA THR A 581 38.31 -29.20 -8.79
C THR A 581 37.69 -27.86 -9.19
N VAL A 582 37.95 -27.42 -10.43
CA VAL A 582 37.55 -26.13 -11.01
C VAL A 582 37.05 -26.41 -12.41
N HIS A 583 35.90 -25.84 -12.77
CA HIS A 583 35.38 -25.94 -14.13
C HIS A 583 35.19 -24.56 -14.75
N ALA A 584 35.51 -24.45 -16.04
CA ALA A 584 35.41 -23.24 -16.84
C ALA A 584 34.39 -23.45 -17.96
N ILE A 585 33.34 -22.62 -18.00
CA ILE A 585 32.25 -22.67 -18.97
C ILE A 585 32.28 -21.38 -19.77
N ARG A 586 32.41 -21.49 -21.10
CA ARG A 586 32.51 -20.37 -22.04
C ARG A 586 31.16 -20.07 -22.69
N PHE A 587 30.65 -18.86 -22.47
CA PHE A 587 29.54 -18.32 -23.25
C PHE A 587 30.12 -17.61 -24.48
N GLU A 588 29.76 -18.05 -25.69
CA GLU A 588 30.27 -17.45 -26.94
C GLU A 588 29.53 -16.16 -27.34
N THR A 589 28.24 -16.10 -27.01
CA THR A 589 27.37 -14.93 -27.24
C THR A 589 26.47 -14.74 -26.02
N PRO A 590 26.52 -13.57 -25.35
CA PRO A 590 27.70 -12.70 -25.30
C PRO A 590 28.89 -13.41 -24.62
N LYS A 591 30.09 -12.83 -24.71
CA LYS A 591 31.33 -13.42 -24.21
C LYS A 591 31.46 -13.31 -22.69
N VAL A 592 31.14 -14.40 -22.00
CA VAL A 592 31.26 -14.54 -20.55
C VAL A 592 32.06 -15.81 -20.24
N LEU A 593 32.96 -15.73 -19.27
CA LEU A 593 33.61 -16.93 -18.70
C LEU A 593 33.04 -17.17 -17.31
N LEU A 594 32.36 -18.30 -17.12
CA LEU A 594 31.89 -18.77 -15.82
C LEU A 594 32.91 -19.77 -15.26
N GLN A 595 33.45 -19.47 -14.10
CA GLN A 595 34.36 -20.34 -13.35
C GLN A 595 33.65 -20.82 -12.09
N VAL A 596 33.55 -22.13 -11.89
CA VAL A 596 32.91 -22.74 -10.72
C VAL A 596 33.87 -23.64 -9.95
N ARG A 597 33.72 -23.66 -8.62
CA ARG A 597 34.44 -24.53 -7.69
C ARG A 597 33.45 -25.10 -6.67
N GLU A 598 33.20 -26.40 -6.69
CA GLU A 598 32.21 -27.06 -5.83
C GLU A 598 32.63 -27.05 -4.34
N GLN A 599 33.90 -27.37 -4.05
CA GLN A 599 34.41 -27.53 -2.69
C GLN A 599 35.67 -26.71 -2.45
N GLY A 600 35.79 -26.13 -1.25
CA GLY A 600 36.95 -25.32 -0.88
C GLY A 600 38.25 -26.13 -0.80
N ALA A 601 39.34 -25.57 -1.33
CA ALA A 601 40.68 -26.15 -1.25
C ALA A 601 41.40 -25.79 0.05
N LYS A 602 42.32 -26.64 0.47
CA LYS A 602 43.35 -26.24 1.43
C LYS A 602 44.27 -25.18 0.83
N ILE A 603 44.85 -24.34 1.67
CA ILE A 603 45.88 -23.36 1.28
C ILE A 603 47.00 -24.08 0.51
N GLY A 604 47.31 -23.60 -0.70
CA GLY A 604 48.31 -24.20 -1.60
C GLY A 604 47.86 -25.45 -2.38
N ALA A 605 46.58 -25.84 -2.29
CA ALA A 605 45.99 -26.98 -3.02
C ALA A 605 44.93 -26.57 -4.06
N HIS A 606 44.74 -25.26 -4.30
CA HIS A 606 43.97 -24.72 -5.42
C HIS A 606 44.84 -24.63 -6.68
N ASP A 607 44.22 -24.50 -7.85
CA ASP A 607 44.97 -24.32 -9.10
C ASP A 607 45.38 -22.85 -9.26
N ALA A 608 46.58 -22.51 -8.78
CA ALA A 608 47.13 -21.16 -8.85
C ALA A 608 47.35 -20.62 -10.29
N THR A 609 47.15 -21.44 -11.34
CA THR A 609 47.14 -20.96 -12.73
C THR A 609 45.77 -20.40 -13.15
N ARG A 610 44.68 -20.84 -12.50
CA ARG A 610 43.28 -20.50 -12.81
C ARG A 610 42.56 -19.77 -11.66
N GLU A 611 43.02 -19.90 -10.42
CA GLU A 611 42.39 -19.40 -9.19
C GLU A 611 43.33 -18.55 -8.33
N PHE A 612 42.81 -17.48 -7.71
CA PHE A 612 43.59 -16.61 -6.81
C PHE A 612 43.66 -17.16 -5.37
N ASP A 613 42.72 -18.02 -5.01
CA ASP A 613 42.55 -18.62 -3.70
C ASP A 613 41.79 -19.96 -3.85
N GLY A 614 41.49 -20.64 -2.73
CA GLY A 614 40.80 -21.93 -2.73
C GLY A 614 39.32 -21.90 -2.36
N GLU A 615 38.61 -20.77 -2.43
CA GLU A 615 37.20 -20.69 -2.00
C GLU A 615 36.24 -21.39 -2.96
N ALA A 616 35.23 -22.08 -2.40
CA ALA A 616 34.14 -22.64 -3.20
C ALA A 616 33.32 -21.47 -3.77
N ARG A 617 33.08 -21.47 -5.09
CA ARG A 617 32.59 -20.27 -5.78
C ARG A 617 31.84 -20.51 -7.07
N ILE A 618 31.07 -19.49 -7.45
CA ILE A 618 30.48 -19.30 -8.78
C ILE A 618 30.90 -17.90 -9.23
N ASN A 619 31.82 -17.80 -10.19
CA ASN A 619 32.44 -16.54 -10.61
C ASN A 619 32.18 -16.27 -12.10
N PHE A 620 31.44 -15.21 -12.40
CA PHE A 620 31.25 -14.70 -13.75
C PHE A 620 32.29 -13.64 -14.06
N LEU A 621 32.93 -13.76 -15.22
CA LEU A 621 33.94 -12.85 -15.71
C LEU A 621 33.44 -12.20 -16.99
N VAL A 622 33.48 -10.87 -17.03
CA VAL A 622 33.09 -10.08 -18.21
C VAL A 622 34.23 -9.15 -18.62
N ASN A 623 34.54 -9.13 -19.91
CA ASN A 623 35.47 -8.16 -20.47
C ASN A 623 34.71 -6.89 -20.82
N ILE A 624 35.05 -5.79 -20.15
CA ILE A 624 34.35 -4.51 -20.29
C ILE A 624 35.10 -3.49 -21.18
N LYS A 625 36.24 -3.90 -21.76
CA LYS A 625 37.08 -3.07 -22.63
C LYS A 625 37.14 -3.57 -24.08
N THR A 626 37.13 -4.89 -24.30
CA THR A 626 37.16 -5.50 -25.65
C THR A 626 36.16 -6.65 -25.76
N ASP A 627 35.75 -6.98 -26.98
CA ASP A 627 34.93 -8.18 -27.28
C ASP A 627 35.83 -9.43 -27.46
N GLU A 628 36.94 -9.51 -26.73
CA GLU A 628 37.87 -10.64 -26.80
C GLU A 628 37.50 -11.71 -25.77
N PRO A 629 37.46 -13.01 -26.15
CA PRO A 629 37.19 -14.10 -25.22
C PRO A 629 38.16 -14.10 -24.04
N ILE A 630 37.63 -14.25 -22.83
CA ILE A 630 38.43 -14.22 -21.60
C ILE A 630 39.24 -15.53 -21.52
N PRO A 631 40.58 -15.48 -21.43
CA PRO A 631 41.40 -16.68 -21.23
C PRO A 631 41.22 -17.22 -19.80
N GLU A 632 41.45 -18.52 -19.58
CA GLU A 632 41.34 -19.13 -18.24
C GLU A 632 42.52 -18.78 -17.32
N GLU A 633 43.72 -18.68 -17.88
CA GLU A 633 44.97 -18.47 -17.15
C GLU A 633 45.05 -17.07 -16.52
N LEU A 634 45.30 -17.00 -15.21
CA LEU A 634 45.47 -15.75 -14.46
C LEU A 634 46.71 -14.94 -14.85
N SER A 635 47.68 -15.55 -15.51
CA SER A 635 48.87 -14.88 -16.08
C SER A 635 48.52 -13.91 -17.21
N GLN A 636 47.37 -14.09 -17.86
CA GLN A 636 46.99 -13.35 -19.06
C GLN A 636 46.37 -11.98 -18.68
N PRO A 637 46.85 -10.85 -19.26
CA PRO A 637 46.36 -9.53 -18.89
C PRO A 637 44.84 -9.34 -19.02
N LEU A 638 44.21 -9.95 -20.03
CA LEU A 638 42.74 -9.92 -20.20
C LEU A 638 41.99 -10.59 -19.04
N ARG A 639 42.52 -11.68 -18.48
CA ARG A 639 41.91 -12.40 -17.35
C ARG A 639 41.99 -11.60 -16.05
N GLN A 640 43.02 -10.75 -15.91
CA GLN A 640 43.18 -9.82 -14.79
C GLN A 640 42.34 -8.54 -14.94
N GLN A 641 42.02 -8.14 -16.17
CA GLN A 641 41.22 -6.94 -16.47
C GLN A 641 39.70 -7.21 -16.56
N ALA A 642 39.29 -8.46 -16.74
CA ALA A 642 37.89 -8.86 -16.68
C ALA A 642 37.29 -8.54 -15.32
N LEU A 643 36.08 -7.94 -15.31
CA LEU A 643 35.35 -7.71 -14.07
C LEU A 643 34.84 -9.05 -13.54
N SER A 644 35.22 -9.36 -12.31
CA SER A 644 34.74 -10.53 -11.56
C SER A 644 33.45 -10.18 -10.83
N ILE A 645 32.39 -10.98 -11.02
CA ILE A 645 31.16 -10.96 -10.23
C ILE A 645 30.98 -12.36 -9.67
N ARG A 646 31.24 -12.52 -8.37
CA ARG A 646 31.42 -13.83 -7.73
C ARG A 646 30.50 -14.05 -6.54
N LEU A 647 29.93 -15.24 -6.48
CA LEU A 647 29.35 -15.81 -5.27
C LEU A 647 30.44 -16.67 -4.61
N ASP A 648 31.01 -16.17 -3.53
CA ASP A 648 32.07 -16.86 -2.77
C ASP A 648 31.50 -17.41 -1.47
N ARG A 649 31.73 -18.70 -1.22
CA ARG A 649 31.36 -19.39 0.01
C ARG A 649 32.59 -19.52 0.91
N GLU A 650 32.59 -18.77 2.00
CA GLU A 650 33.71 -18.59 2.92
C GLU A 650 33.51 -19.46 4.16
N GLY A 651 34.48 -20.29 4.52
CA GLY A 651 34.36 -21.18 5.68
C GLY A 651 34.73 -20.47 6.99
N THR A 652 33.87 -20.55 8.00
CA THR A 652 34.02 -19.78 9.25
C THR A 652 34.92 -20.49 10.26
N VAL A 653 35.98 -19.82 10.73
CA VAL A 653 36.75 -20.22 11.92
C VAL A 653 36.24 -19.47 13.14
N TRP A 654 35.66 -20.18 14.11
CA TRP A 654 35.28 -19.61 15.40
C TRP A 654 36.44 -19.69 16.40
N ILE A 655 36.98 -18.53 16.80
CA ILE A 655 38.05 -18.43 17.79
C ILE A 655 37.45 -18.08 19.15
N PRO A 656 37.49 -18.98 20.16
CA PRO A 656 36.95 -18.69 21.48
C PRO A 656 37.67 -17.50 22.14
N GLY A 657 36.92 -16.45 22.49
CA GLY A 657 37.45 -15.28 23.22
C GLY A 657 38.00 -14.14 22.35
N ALA A 658 37.94 -14.22 21.02
CA ALA A 658 38.26 -13.09 20.16
C ALA A 658 37.13 -12.06 20.15
N SER A 659 37.41 -10.82 20.61
CA SER A 659 36.46 -9.70 20.59
C SER A 659 36.34 -8.99 19.24
N VAL A 660 37.09 -9.44 18.22
CA VAL A 660 37.10 -8.85 16.88
C VAL A 660 36.99 -9.96 15.84
N ALA A 661 35.86 -10.02 15.16
CA ALA A 661 35.69 -10.87 13.98
C ALA A 661 36.47 -10.30 12.80
N ILE A 662 37.70 -10.80 12.62
CA ILE A 662 38.17 -11.15 11.28
C ILE A 662 38.19 -12.68 11.30
N PRO A 663 37.23 -13.37 10.68
CA PRO A 663 37.35 -14.81 10.55
C PRO A 663 38.60 -15.08 9.70
N GLU A 664 39.52 -15.90 10.20
CA GLU A 664 40.41 -16.62 9.30
C GLU A 664 39.49 -17.47 8.41
N SER A 665 39.38 -17.14 7.12
CA SER A 665 38.60 -17.94 6.17
C SER A 665 39.35 -19.25 5.96
N ASP A 666 38.72 -20.37 6.33
CA ASP A 666 39.21 -21.72 6.03
C ASP A 666 38.22 -22.36 5.06
N PRO A 667 38.48 -22.32 3.73
CA PRO A 667 37.56 -22.81 2.71
C PRO A 667 37.08 -24.25 2.92
N THR A 668 37.84 -25.05 3.68
CA THR A 668 37.56 -26.46 3.94
C THR A 668 36.59 -26.72 5.09
N ARG A 669 36.15 -25.68 5.82
CA ARG A 669 35.17 -25.83 6.90
C ARG A 669 33.79 -26.19 6.35
N GLN A 670 33.06 -27.05 7.04
CA GLN A 670 31.68 -27.38 6.68
C GLN A 670 30.73 -26.19 6.88
N GLN A 671 30.89 -25.41 7.95
CA GLN A 671 30.08 -24.22 8.24
C GLN A 671 30.78 -22.95 7.74
N GLY A 672 30.00 -21.97 7.27
CA GLY A 672 30.49 -20.82 6.52
C GLY A 672 29.42 -19.76 6.29
N SER A 673 29.70 -18.81 5.40
CA SER A 673 28.75 -17.84 4.87
C SER A 673 28.87 -17.72 3.36
N LEU A 674 27.74 -17.59 2.67
CA LEU A 674 27.71 -17.18 1.27
C LEU A 674 27.83 -15.65 1.18
N SER A 675 28.58 -15.16 0.20
CA SER A 675 28.69 -13.75 -0.11
C SER A 675 28.62 -13.46 -1.61
N LEU A 676 28.24 -12.24 -1.97
CA LEU A 676 28.46 -11.70 -3.32
C LEU A 676 29.55 -10.62 -3.26
N ASP A 677 30.58 -10.78 -4.08
CA ASP A 677 31.68 -9.83 -4.29
C ASP A 677 31.79 -9.42 -5.76
N ILE A 678 32.25 -8.20 -6.01
CA ILE A 678 32.45 -7.62 -7.34
C ILE A 678 33.77 -6.86 -7.37
N GLY A 679 34.65 -7.25 -8.30
CA GLY A 679 35.95 -6.62 -8.49
C GLY A 679 37.04 -7.15 -7.55
N SER A 680 38.05 -6.31 -7.32
CA SER A 680 39.11 -6.48 -6.32
C SER A 680 39.42 -5.14 -5.67
N ILE A 681 39.79 -5.11 -4.39
CA ILE A 681 40.33 -3.89 -3.75
C ILE A 681 41.84 -3.73 -3.96
N TYR A 682 42.53 -4.81 -4.34
CA TYR A 682 43.98 -4.87 -4.52
C TYR A 682 44.37 -5.05 -5.99
N GLY A 683 45.44 -4.36 -6.41
CA GLY A 683 45.97 -4.37 -7.78
C GLY A 683 46.19 -2.96 -8.33
N GLU A 684 46.46 -2.87 -9.63
CA GLU A 684 46.67 -1.60 -10.34
C GLU A 684 45.38 -0.76 -10.37
N PRO A 685 45.38 0.52 -9.93
CA PRO A 685 44.15 1.34 -9.85
C PRO A 685 43.43 1.55 -11.18
N ASP A 686 44.16 1.60 -12.31
CA ASP A 686 43.60 1.81 -13.66
C ASP A 686 43.03 0.51 -14.28
N ASN A 687 43.11 -0.61 -13.56
CA ASN A 687 42.42 -1.84 -13.92
C ASN A 687 40.94 -1.72 -13.52
N PRO A 688 39.96 -1.84 -14.44
CA PRO A 688 38.55 -1.65 -14.10
C PRO A 688 38.00 -2.63 -13.05
N ASN A 689 38.54 -3.85 -13.00
CA ASN A 689 38.22 -4.81 -11.95
C ASN A 689 38.63 -4.29 -10.56
N VAL A 690 39.72 -3.51 -10.49
CA VAL A 690 40.23 -2.89 -9.27
C VAL A 690 39.53 -1.56 -8.97
N GLU A 691 39.30 -0.73 -9.99
CA GLU A 691 38.56 0.55 -9.86
C GLU A 691 37.16 0.33 -9.27
N ILE A 692 36.39 -0.61 -9.84
CA ILE A 692 35.03 -0.91 -9.38
C ILE A 692 35.04 -1.50 -7.96
N GLY A 693 35.94 -2.44 -7.66
CA GLY A 693 36.07 -3.02 -6.32
C GLY A 693 36.44 -1.98 -5.25
N ARG A 694 37.36 -1.06 -5.57
CA ARG A 694 37.71 0.07 -4.69
C ARG A 694 36.54 1.04 -4.47
N LEU A 695 35.75 1.33 -5.49
CA LEU A 695 34.57 2.18 -5.34
C LEU A 695 33.49 1.51 -4.47
N LEU A 696 33.23 0.22 -4.65
CA LEU A 696 32.31 -0.55 -3.78
C LEU A 696 32.82 -0.63 -2.34
N ALA A 697 34.14 -0.73 -2.12
CA ALA A 697 34.74 -0.67 -0.78
C ALA A 697 34.54 0.70 -0.10
N ILE A 698 34.65 1.82 -0.83
CA ILE A 698 34.29 3.15 -0.31
C ILE A 698 32.79 3.19 0.02
N GLY A 699 31.92 2.68 -0.86
CA GLY A 699 30.48 2.59 -0.61
C GLY A 699 30.14 1.82 0.67
N ASN A 700 30.71 0.62 0.86
CA ASN A 700 30.55 -0.17 2.07
C ASN A 700 31.09 0.53 3.33
N ALA A 701 32.17 1.29 3.23
CA ALA A 701 32.68 2.08 4.34
C ALA A 701 31.68 3.17 4.78
N LEU A 702 31.08 3.88 3.82
CA LEU A 702 30.05 4.91 4.07
C LEU A 702 28.77 4.31 4.68
N ILE A 703 28.38 3.10 4.29
CA ILE A 703 27.25 2.38 4.92
C ILE A 703 27.59 2.03 6.37
N ALA A 704 28.76 1.42 6.59
CA ALA A 704 29.18 1.01 7.93
C ALA A 704 29.32 2.21 8.88
N GLU A 705 29.86 3.35 8.40
CA GLU A 705 29.91 4.60 9.17
C GLU A 705 28.52 5.09 9.59
N LYS A 706 27.54 5.10 8.68
CA LYS A 706 26.14 5.47 8.99
C LYS A 706 25.50 4.58 10.05
N ARG A 707 25.82 3.27 10.04
CA ARG A 707 25.28 2.27 10.98
C ARG A 707 26.02 2.19 12.32
N GLY A 708 27.19 2.83 12.43
CA GLY A 708 28.11 2.60 13.56
C GLY A 708 28.74 1.21 13.56
N GLU A 709 28.80 0.56 12.40
CA GLU A 709 29.33 -0.79 12.18
C GLU A 709 30.79 -0.75 11.69
N LYS A 710 31.47 -1.89 11.72
CA LYS A 710 32.80 -2.04 11.12
C LYS A 710 32.65 -2.39 9.63
N ALA A 711 33.30 -1.62 8.76
CA ALA A 711 33.26 -1.84 7.32
C ALA A 711 33.74 -3.24 6.92
N ASN A 712 32.93 -3.92 6.10
CA ASN A 712 33.30 -5.10 5.34
C ASN A 712 33.41 -4.68 3.87
N PHE A 713 34.63 -4.52 3.36
CA PHE A 713 34.84 -3.87 2.06
C PHE A 713 34.31 -4.68 0.86
N ASN A 714 34.42 -6.01 0.93
CA ASN A 714 34.30 -6.88 -0.24
C ASN A 714 33.07 -7.78 -0.24
N HIS A 715 32.35 -8.00 0.86
CA HIS A 715 31.34 -9.08 0.91
C HIS A 715 29.97 -8.59 1.38
N VAL A 716 28.96 -8.77 0.52
CA VAL A 716 27.54 -8.71 0.92
C VAL A 716 27.11 -10.11 1.32
N ARG A 717 26.78 -10.32 2.60
CA ARG A 717 26.45 -11.62 3.21
C ARG A 717 25.04 -11.66 3.79
N GLU A 718 24.59 -10.52 4.31
CA GLU A 718 23.38 -10.31 5.10
C GLU A 718 22.04 -10.56 4.36
N VAL A 719 22.09 -10.69 3.04
CA VAL A 719 20.91 -10.96 2.19
C VAL A 719 20.73 -12.43 1.81
N PHE A 720 21.71 -13.29 2.12
CA PHE A 720 21.67 -14.72 1.83
C PHE A 720 21.15 -15.52 3.02
N ASP A 721 20.38 -16.56 2.75
CA ASP A 721 19.96 -17.51 3.78
C ASP A 721 21.20 -18.25 4.34
N PRO A 722 21.38 -18.34 5.68
CA PRO A 722 22.49 -19.06 6.29
C PRO A 722 22.68 -20.50 5.80
N LYS A 723 21.64 -21.18 5.28
CA LYS A 723 21.75 -22.54 4.70
C LYS A 723 22.82 -22.63 3.61
N PHE A 724 23.01 -21.57 2.82
CA PHE A 724 24.00 -21.53 1.73
C PHE A 724 25.45 -21.37 2.22
N GLY A 725 25.66 -21.15 3.52
CA GLY A 725 26.98 -21.20 4.15
C GLY A 725 27.49 -22.62 4.39
N ASP A 726 26.62 -23.63 4.39
CA ASP A 726 27.04 -25.04 4.51
C ASP A 726 27.70 -25.53 3.22
N ALA A 727 28.83 -26.22 3.36
CA ALA A 727 29.65 -26.67 2.24
C ALA A 727 28.92 -27.66 1.32
N GLU A 728 28.11 -28.58 1.86
CA GLU A 728 27.38 -29.57 1.05
C GLU A 728 26.18 -28.95 0.34
N VAL A 729 25.52 -27.98 0.98
CA VAL A 729 24.42 -27.20 0.37
C VAL A 729 24.94 -26.35 -0.79
N PHE A 730 26.09 -25.68 -0.61
CA PHE A 730 26.71 -24.90 -1.69
C PHE A 730 27.23 -25.80 -2.83
N ALA A 731 27.82 -26.95 -2.49
CA ALA A 731 28.22 -27.95 -3.47
C ALA A 731 27.04 -28.43 -4.33
N ASP A 732 25.88 -28.66 -3.70
CA ASP A 732 24.65 -29.03 -4.40
C ASP A 732 24.13 -27.93 -5.33
N VAL A 733 24.22 -26.67 -4.92
CA VAL A 733 23.92 -25.51 -5.78
C VAL A 733 24.84 -25.47 -7.01
N VAL A 734 26.14 -25.73 -6.85
CA VAL A 734 27.10 -25.76 -7.98
C VAL A 734 26.81 -26.94 -8.93
N ARG A 735 26.45 -28.11 -8.40
CA ARG A 735 26.05 -29.27 -9.22
C ARG A 735 24.75 -29.01 -10.01
N LYS A 736 23.70 -28.51 -9.34
CA LYS A 736 22.43 -28.10 -9.98
C LYS A 736 22.65 -27.01 -11.05
N LEU A 737 23.54 -26.05 -10.81
CA LEU A 737 23.94 -25.05 -11.81
C LEU A 737 24.51 -25.69 -13.08
N GLY A 738 25.38 -26.69 -12.93
CA GLY A 738 25.91 -27.46 -14.05
C GLY A 738 24.82 -28.15 -14.88
N SER A 739 23.91 -28.87 -14.23
CA SER A 739 22.78 -29.54 -14.90
C SER A 739 21.84 -28.56 -15.60
N ASN A 740 21.49 -27.44 -14.96
CA ASN A 740 20.65 -26.39 -15.57
C ASN A 740 21.29 -25.78 -16.82
N LEU A 741 22.62 -25.58 -16.84
CA LEU A 741 23.34 -25.06 -18.00
C LEU A 741 23.49 -26.08 -19.14
N ALA A 742 23.47 -27.38 -18.82
CA ALA A 742 23.46 -28.48 -19.78
C ALA A 742 22.05 -28.83 -20.31
N GLY A 743 20.99 -28.36 -19.64
CA GLY A 743 19.59 -28.70 -19.93
C GLY A 743 19.17 -30.10 -19.48
N GLU A 744 19.87 -30.67 -18.51
CA GLU A 744 19.51 -31.93 -17.88
C GLU A 744 18.50 -31.66 -16.76
N GLN A 745 17.23 -32.06 -16.96
CA GLN A 745 16.14 -32.00 -15.96
C GLN A 745 15.99 -33.30 -15.17
#